data_AF-A0A2R7RCB6-F1
#
_entry.id   AF-A0A2R7RCB6-F1
#
_cell.length_a   1.000
_cell.length_b   1.000
_cell.length_c   1.000
_cell.angle_alpha   90.00
_cell.angle_beta   90.00
_cell.angle_gamma   90.00
#
_symmetry.space_group_name_H-M   'P 1'
#
loop_
_entity.id
_entity.type
_entity.pdbx_description
1 polymer ?
#
loop_
_entity_poly.entity_id
_entity_poly.type
_entity_poly.pdbx_seq_one_letter_code
_entity_poly.pdbx_strand_id
1 'polypeptide(L)'
;MPTFGIQGLDVSGHQPSVDWQQQWNMGSRFAYVKASEGNYYTNPSYSSQYQGSRNVGMIRGAYHFAIPNWSSGADQARYFVQNGGGWSADGYTMPPVLDFEFNPYEGRTINGFYFGNTCYGMSPAQLGSWVRDFGNTMLSLTGRHPVIYTNTSWWNQCLGNPAGFGDYPLWVAAYPSSPTNNAGPVPTASWSTYSIWQYSSTGPFAGDSNVWNGDYAGLKAFASSGIPPEATRAIDALRSSTPSLGAQAADTVCGLRNGGCFRAYQGGIVMWSPATGAQLSLSGPVRDAWARSGYENGQMGYPVSGLVCGLKGNGCFQNYEGGSIMWSPATGASLVPFGAIREYWAAKGYENGGLGYPLSNQTCGLKNGGCFQLFQAGSVLWSPSTGAHLVTPGPLLEAWSRAGYENGLLGYPTADSACTAADCTQDFTGGVIGWTAAAGAWRVYMGMGGVWKAARSNGEPIGFPLGNEVCGIRNGGCYQLFQGGTLLFSPATGAFTVTGRMLSYWQSTGFESGRLGYPTSPASCSATRSDCRQSFEKGVVGFSATTSPETVPAGPMAAAWGQAGYGPGALGYPTSGQVCGLKDGGCFQMFVKGALMYSPLTGAQTSLLGPIRDLWQKSGFEGGYLGYPASGVICGLVDGGCFQNYSSGTVMWSPNSGANAIMFGPFRDAWVSTGYEGGQLGYPVSAQICGLQNNGCFQNFAKGTVMYSPATGAQAMTSTPIRERWAATGFESGTLGYPASFALCGLRNGGCFQNFEKGSIMWSPASGAHLMVPGPIQQSWAGQGFEAGALAYPISSQTCTADKTSCSQNFQGGSISWTASGGAKIRLT
;
A
#
# COMPACT_ATOMS: atom_id res chain seq x y z
N MET A 1 -12.16 6.92 52.74
CA MET A 1 -11.81 8.28 52.25
C MET A 1 -12.60 8.54 50.97
N PRO A 2 -13.07 9.77 50.74
CA PRO A 2 -13.65 10.17 49.47
C PRO A 2 -12.63 10.00 48.32
N THR A 3 -13.09 9.57 47.14
CA THR A 3 -12.23 9.39 45.95
C THR A 3 -12.21 10.62 45.04
N PHE A 4 -12.71 11.75 45.52
CA PHE A 4 -12.75 13.02 44.80
C PHE A 4 -12.06 14.10 45.62
N GLY A 5 -11.83 15.24 44.97
CA GLY A 5 -11.35 16.44 45.64
C GLY A 5 -9.89 16.36 46.09
N ILE A 6 -9.46 17.42 46.76
CA ILE A 6 -8.12 17.48 47.37
C ILE A 6 -8.24 17.11 48.84
N GLN A 7 -7.43 16.17 49.31
CA GLN A 7 -7.46 15.75 50.71
C GLN A 7 -6.78 16.80 51.62
N GLY A 8 -7.30 16.96 52.82
CA GLY A 8 -6.78 17.86 53.84
C GLY A 8 -7.08 17.37 55.24
N LEU A 9 -6.64 18.14 56.22
CA LEU A 9 -6.90 17.88 57.63
C LEU A 9 -7.12 19.16 58.41
N ASP A 10 -7.63 19.04 59.62
CA ASP A 10 -7.59 20.10 60.60
C ASP A 10 -7.09 19.60 61.97
N VAL A 11 -6.41 20.48 62.70
CA VAL A 11 -5.75 20.15 63.96
C VAL A 11 -5.95 21.24 65.00
N SER A 12 -5.85 20.86 66.27
CA SER A 12 -6.03 21.76 67.41
C SER A 12 -4.98 21.49 68.50
N GLY A 13 -5.17 22.07 69.69
CA GLY A 13 -4.38 21.74 70.87
C GLY A 13 -4.43 20.25 71.28
N HIS A 14 -5.38 19.47 70.74
CA HIS A 14 -5.44 18.02 70.94
C HIS A 14 -4.33 17.24 70.21
N GLN A 15 -3.68 17.84 69.21
CA GLN A 15 -2.53 17.26 68.50
C GLN A 15 -1.26 18.08 68.78
N PRO A 16 -0.65 17.96 69.98
CA PRO A 16 0.45 18.84 70.39
C PRO A 16 1.67 18.80 69.45
N SER A 17 1.86 17.69 68.73
CA SER A 17 2.84 17.51 67.66
C SER A 17 2.21 16.81 66.46
N VAL A 18 2.51 17.26 65.24
CA VAL A 18 2.03 16.67 63.98
C VAL A 18 3.21 16.39 63.07
N ASP A 19 3.35 15.15 62.59
CA ASP A 19 4.29 14.83 61.52
C ASP A 19 3.72 15.28 60.18
N TRP A 20 4.00 16.53 59.82
CA TRP A 20 3.50 17.16 58.60
C TRP A 20 3.98 16.49 57.33
N GLN A 21 5.20 15.94 57.33
CA GLN A 21 5.74 15.26 56.14
C GLN A 21 5.00 13.95 55.91
N GLN A 22 4.68 13.22 56.98
CA GLN A 22 3.83 12.04 56.90
C GLN A 22 2.44 12.39 56.35
N GLN A 23 1.81 13.46 56.85
CA GLN A 23 0.48 13.88 56.37
C GLN A 23 0.51 14.23 54.87
N TRP A 24 1.57 14.90 54.39
CA TRP A 24 1.79 15.20 52.98
C TRP A 24 1.94 13.91 52.15
N ASN A 25 2.74 12.96 52.63
CA ASN A 25 2.98 11.69 51.96
C ASN A 25 1.71 10.82 51.87
N MET A 26 0.81 10.95 52.85
CA MET A 26 -0.52 10.32 52.83
C MET A 26 -1.51 11.00 51.87
N GLY A 27 -1.12 12.10 51.22
CA GLY A 27 -1.89 12.77 50.18
C GLY A 27 -2.57 14.06 50.62
N SER A 28 -2.43 14.50 51.88
CA SER A 28 -2.96 15.79 52.30
C SER A 28 -2.24 16.95 51.60
N ARG A 29 -2.98 17.96 51.18
CA ARG A 29 -2.46 19.17 50.52
C ARG A 29 -2.95 20.47 51.16
N PHE A 30 -3.86 20.40 52.13
CA PHE A 30 -4.22 21.56 52.94
C PHE A 30 -4.44 21.23 54.41
N ALA A 31 -4.30 22.25 55.27
CA ALA A 31 -4.55 22.14 56.70
C ALA A 31 -5.31 23.35 57.27
N TYR A 32 -6.23 23.14 58.21
CA TYR A 32 -6.71 24.19 59.11
C TYR A 32 -6.19 23.98 60.53
N VAL A 33 -5.85 25.06 61.23
CA VAL A 33 -5.28 24.98 62.59
C VAL A 33 -6.09 25.85 63.54
N LYS A 34 -6.51 25.30 64.69
CA LYS A 34 -7.22 26.07 65.72
C LYS A 34 -6.30 27.17 66.22
N ALA A 35 -6.70 28.43 66.09
CA ALA A 35 -5.91 29.54 66.62
C ALA A 35 -6.41 29.97 67.99
N SER A 36 -7.72 30.09 68.15
CA SER A 36 -8.34 30.61 69.37
C SER A 36 -9.73 30.05 69.64
N GLU A 37 -10.20 30.26 70.87
CA GLU A 37 -11.55 29.94 71.34
C GLU A 37 -12.03 31.05 72.29
N GLY A 38 -13.27 31.50 72.11
CA GLY A 38 -13.77 32.68 72.81
C GLY A 38 -12.86 33.89 72.64
N ASN A 39 -12.83 34.81 73.60
CA ASN A 39 -11.82 35.89 73.62
C ASN A 39 -10.76 35.68 74.72
N TYR A 40 -10.53 34.43 75.11
CA TYR A 40 -9.68 34.09 76.27
C TYR A 40 -8.66 32.97 76.03
N TYR A 41 -8.85 32.09 75.04
CA TYR A 41 -7.95 30.98 74.78
C TYR A 41 -7.23 31.14 73.44
N THR A 42 -5.93 30.88 73.43
CA THR A 42 -5.11 30.67 72.24
C THR A 42 -4.50 29.28 72.27
N ASN A 43 -4.39 28.63 71.12
CA ASN A 43 -3.76 27.32 71.00
C ASN A 43 -2.23 27.44 71.15
N PRO A 44 -1.61 26.86 72.21
CA PRO A 44 -0.16 26.96 72.42
C PRO A 44 0.67 26.33 71.30
N SER A 45 0.12 25.34 70.60
CA SER A 45 0.76 24.68 69.45
C SER A 45 0.47 25.35 68.11
N TYR A 46 -0.28 26.45 68.07
CA TYR A 46 -0.72 27.07 66.81
C TYR A 46 0.46 27.39 65.89
N SER A 47 1.51 28.05 66.40
CA SER A 47 2.62 28.49 65.57
C SER A 47 3.35 27.31 64.91
N SER A 48 3.63 26.24 65.67
CA SER A 48 4.31 25.05 65.16
C SER A 48 3.43 24.25 64.18
N GLN A 49 2.13 24.17 64.43
CA GLN A 49 1.18 23.50 63.55
C GLN A 49 0.97 24.28 62.23
N TYR A 50 0.73 25.58 62.34
CA TYR A 50 0.46 26.46 61.19
C TYR A 50 1.68 26.57 60.27
N GLN A 51 2.88 26.77 60.83
CA GLN A 51 4.10 26.82 60.03
C GLN A 51 4.57 25.43 59.57
N GLY A 52 4.40 24.40 60.40
CA GLY A 52 4.78 23.03 60.04
C GLY A 52 4.03 22.52 58.81
N SER A 53 2.72 22.77 58.72
CA SER A 53 1.93 22.44 57.52
C SER A 53 2.43 23.22 56.28
N ARG A 54 2.75 24.51 56.46
CA ARG A 54 3.26 25.35 55.36
C ARG A 54 4.64 24.89 54.85
N ASN A 55 5.52 24.44 55.75
CA ASN A 55 6.89 24.04 55.43
C ASN A 55 6.94 22.81 54.52
N VAL A 56 5.95 21.91 54.62
CA VAL A 56 5.82 20.75 53.71
C VAL A 56 5.05 21.08 52.42
N GLY A 57 4.65 22.34 52.23
CA GLY A 57 4.00 22.83 51.02
C GLY A 57 2.48 22.89 51.04
N MET A 58 1.83 22.61 52.19
CA MET A 58 0.37 22.68 52.28
C MET A 58 -0.13 24.12 52.19
N ILE A 59 -1.29 24.27 51.55
CA ILE A 59 -2.16 25.45 51.69
C ILE A 59 -2.77 25.38 53.10
N ARG A 60 -2.76 26.47 53.86
CA ARG A 60 -3.16 26.45 55.27
C ARG A 60 -4.07 27.61 55.66
N GLY A 61 -4.93 27.36 56.63
CA GLY A 61 -5.82 28.36 57.22
C GLY A 61 -5.91 28.19 58.73
N ALA A 62 -6.58 29.13 59.37
CA ALA A 62 -6.82 29.10 60.81
C ALA A 62 -8.32 29.02 61.08
N TYR A 63 -8.70 28.44 62.22
CA TYR A 63 -10.09 28.44 62.67
C TYR A 63 -10.24 28.92 64.11
N HIS A 64 -11.44 29.43 64.40
CA HIS A 64 -11.85 29.97 65.69
C HIS A 64 -13.07 29.25 66.24
N PHE A 65 -12.95 28.64 67.41
CA PHE A 65 -14.09 27.98 68.08
C PHE A 65 -14.95 29.01 68.81
N ALA A 66 -16.18 29.17 68.36
CA ALA A 66 -17.08 30.19 68.88
C ALA A 66 -17.63 29.84 70.27
N ILE A 67 -17.69 30.85 71.15
CA ILE A 67 -18.46 30.77 72.42
C ILE A 67 -19.46 31.94 72.45
N PRO A 68 -20.63 31.82 71.80
CA PRO A 68 -21.47 32.98 71.48
C PRO A 68 -22.09 33.69 72.69
N ASN A 69 -22.32 32.96 73.78
CA ASN A 69 -22.87 33.49 75.02
C ASN A 69 -21.84 34.16 75.93
N TRP A 70 -20.54 34.06 75.61
CA TRP A 70 -19.46 34.64 76.40
C TRP A 70 -19.15 36.10 76.02
N SER A 71 -19.11 36.42 74.73
CA SER A 71 -18.82 37.77 74.22
C SER A 71 -19.43 38.00 72.85
N SER A 72 -19.39 39.23 72.34
CA SER A 72 -19.91 39.54 71.00
C SER A 72 -19.13 38.84 69.88
N GLY A 73 -19.76 38.72 68.70
CA GLY A 73 -19.13 38.16 67.50
C GLY A 73 -17.97 39.03 67.05
N ALA A 74 -18.14 40.35 67.10
CA ALA A 74 -17.08 41.30 66.79
C ALA A 74 -15.86 41.15 67.71
N ASP A 75 -16.05 40.93 69.01
CA ASP A 75 -14.93 40.75 69.96
C ASP A 75 -14.16 39.47 69.69
N GLN A 76 -14.84 38.37 69.40
CA GLN A 76 -14.19 37.11 69.04
C GLN A 76 -13.49 37.18 67.68
N ALA A 77 -14.08 37.87 66.70
CA ALA A 77 -13.44 38.12 65.41
C ALA A 77 -12.14 38.92 65.55
N ARG A 78 -12.14 40.01 66.34
CA ARG A 78 -10.93 40.80 66.62
C ARG A 78 -9.88 39.95 67.34
N TYR A 79 -10.30 39.20 68.36
CA TYR A 79 -9.40 38.31 69.09
C TYR A 79 -8.79 37.24 68.18
N PHE A 80 -9.58 36.65 67.30
CA PHE A 80 -9.10 35.68 66.33
C PHE A 80 -8.08 36.27 65.37
N VAL A 81 -8.36 37.41 64.73
CA VAL A 81 -7.42 38.07 63.82
C VAL A 81 -6.11 38.42 64.51
N GLN A 82 -6.16 38.90 65.76
CA GLN A 82 -4.96 39.21 66.56
C GLN A 82 -4.12 37.97 66.90
N ASN A 83 -4.71 36.77 66.88
CA ASN A 83 -4.08 35.54 67.35
C ASN A 83 -3.96 34.44 66.26
N GLY A 84 -4.03 34.80 64.97
CA GLY A 84 -3.76 33.88 63.86
C GLY A 84 -4.84 33.82 62.78
N GLY A 85 -5.98 34.47 62.96
CA GLY A 85 -7.10 34.53 62.00
C GLY A 85 -6.92 35.53 60.84
N GLY A 86 -5.71 36.05 60.63
CA GLY A 86 -5.42 36.95 59.51
C GLY A 86 -5.45 36.22 58.16
N TRP A 87 -5.64 36.99 57.08
CA TRP A 87 -5.64 36.47 55.71
C TRP A 87 -4.71 37.29 54.79
N SER A 88 -4.10 36.62 53.82
CA SER A 88 -3.34 37.24 52.73
C SER A 88 -3.62 36.53 51.41
N ALA A 89 -3.56 37.26 50.30
CA ALA A 89 -3.76 36.73 48.94
C ALA A 89 -2.53 36.00 48.38
N ASP A 90 -1.75 35.32 49.25
CA ASP A 90 -0.46 34.72 48.89
C ASP A 90 -0.59 33.35 48.19
N GLY A 91 -1.82 32.86 48.01
CA GLY A 91 -2.12 31.55 47.42
C GLY A 91 -1.79 30.37 48.32
N TYR A 92 -1.43 30.63 49.57
CA TYR A 92 -1.24 29.63 50.61
C TYR A 92 -2.17 29.85 51.80
N THR A 93 -2.67 31.07 52.02
CA THR A 93 -3.48 31.45 53.19
C THR A 93 -4.95 31.34 52.85
N MET A 94 -5.62 30.31 53.35
CA MET A 94 -7.05 30.14 53.16
C MET A 94 -7.85 31.15 53.99
N PRO A 95 -9.08 31.49 53.56
CA PRO A 95 -10.00 32.30 54.35
C PRO A 95 -10.13 31.77 55.79
N PRO A 96 -10.24 32.67 56.78
CA PRO A 96 -10.38 32.29 58.18
C PRO A 96 -11.69 31.52 58.42
N VAL A 97 -11.69 30.56 59.34
CA VAL A 97 -12.89 29.74 59.63
C VAL A 97 -13.52 30.16 60.96
N LEU A 98 -14.84 30.34 60.94
CA LEU A 98 -15.68 30.35 62.11
C LEU A 98 -16.19 28.92 62.35
N ASP A 99 -15.74 28.31 63.43
CA ASP A 99 -16.22 27.02 63.91
C ASP A 99 -17.44 27.26 64.82
N PHE A 100 -18.63 26.97 64.27
CA PHE A 100 -19.94 27.28 64.84
C PHE A 100 -20.78 26.01 64.94
N GLU A 101 -20.61 25.32 66.06
CA GLU A 101 -21.19 23.99 66.25
C GLU A 101 -21.69 23.74 67.69
N PHE A 102 -22.07 22.47 67.94
CA PHE A 102 -22.52 21.95 69.24
C PHE A 102 -21.66 22.49 70.39
N ASN A 103 -22.33 22.96 71.45
CA ASN A 103 -21.64 23.43 72.65
C ASN A 103 -20.98 22.26 73.42
N PRO A 104 -19.63 22.15 73.48
CA PRO A 104 -18.95 21.07 74.20
C PRO A 104 -19.03 21.25 75.72
N TYR A 105 -19.45 22.42 76.18
CA TYR A 105 -19.59 22.78 77.59
C TYR A 105 -21.05 22.80 78.05
N GLU A 106 -21.96 22.18 77.29
CA GLU A 106 -23.38 22.12 77.62
C GLU A 106 -23.63 21.72 79.08
N GLY A 107 -24.40 22.54 79.79
CA GLY A 107 -24.78 22.34 81.18
C GLY A 107 -23.67 22.59 82.21
N ARG A 108 -22.47 23.03 81.79
CA ARG A 108 -21.33 23.22 82.69
C ARG A 108 -21.19 24.67 83.14
N THR A 109 -20.72 24.83 84.37
CA THR A 109 -20.22 26.09 84.91
C THR A 109 -18.71 25.97 85.12
N ILE A 110 -17.92 26.76 84.41
CA ILE A 110 -16.45 26.77 84.51
C ILE A 110 -16.01 28.17 84.90
N ASN A 111 -15.16 28.29 85.93
CA ASN A 111 -14.69 29.57 86.48
C ASN A 111 -15.82 30.58 86.75
N GLY A 112 -16.97 30.10 87.23
CA GLY A 112 -18.13 30.92 87.58
C GLY A 112 -19.04 31.33 86.40
N PHE A 113 -18.72 30.92 85.17
CA PHE A 113 -19.54 31.18 83.99
C PHE A 113 -20.31 29.94 83.54
N TYR A 114 -21.62 30.08 83.35
CA TYR A 114 -22.49 29.00 82.85
C TYR A 114 -22.55 29.02 81.32
N PHE A 115 -22.18 27.92 80.68
CA PHE A 115 -22.03 27.84 79.22
C PHE A 115 -23.33 27.55 78.46
N GLY A 116 -24.47 27.42 79.14
CA GLY A 116 -25.77 27.25 78.47
C GLY A 116 -26.04 25.81 78.00
N ASN A 117 -27.04 25.66 77.13
CA ASN A 117 -27.42 24.37 76.52
C ASN A 117 -26.64 24.11 75.21
N THR A 118 -27.04 23.11 74.43
CA THR A 118 -26.45 22.79 73.11
C THR A 118 -26.43 23.96 72.11
N CYS A 119 -27.34 24.93 72.28
CA CYS A 119 -27.43 26.17 71.51
C CYS A 119 -26.95 27.40 72.33
N TYR A 120 -26.06 27.19 73.31
CA TYR A 120 -25.47 28.22 74.18
C TYR A 120 -26.47 29.01 75.04
N GLY A 121 -27.72 28.53 75.17
CA GLY A 121 -28.81 29.24 75.85
C GLY A 121 -29.35 30.45 75.06
N MET A 122 -29.06 30.53 73.76
CA MET A 122 -29.45 31.63 72.89
C MET A 122 -30.56 31.23 71.92
N SER A 123 -31.39 32.19 71.54
CA SER A 123 -32.41 31.98 70.50
C SER A 123 -31.79 31.91 69.10
N PRO A 124 -32.50 31.31 68.11
CA PRO A 124 -32.05 31.27 66.72
C PRO A 124 -31.71 32.64 66.14
N ALA A 125 -32.50 33.67 66.46
CA ALA A 125 -32.25 35.04 66.01
C ALA A 125 -30.97 35.63 66.63
N GLN A 126 -30.72 35.39 67.93
CA GLN A 126 -29.50 35.87 68.59
C GLN A 126 -28.25 35.20 68.01
N LEU A 127 -28.28 33.88 67.78
CA LEU A 127 -27.17 33.16 67.15
C LEU A 127 -26.94 33.64 65.71
N GLY A 128 -28.00 33.79 64.91
CA GLY A 128 -27.90 34.31 63.55
C GLY A 128 -27.33 35.74 63.50
N SER A 129 -27.74 36.62 64.41
CA SER A 129 -27.17 37.96 64.54
C SER A 129 -25.70 37.93 64.97
N TRP A 130 -25.32 37.02 65.88
CA TRP A 130 -23.95 36.86 66.34
C TRP A 130 -23.01 36.41 65.20
N VAL A 131 -23.43 35.43 64.38
CA VAL A 131 -22.65 34.99 63.21
C VAL A 131 -22.44 36.13 62.22
N ARG A 132 -23.48 36.96 61.97
CA ARG A 132 -23.35 38.13 61.10
C ARG A 132 -22.41 39.18 61.67
N ASP A 133 -22.46 39.42 62.99
CA ASP A 133 -21.57 40.36 63.66
C ASP A 133 -20.10 39.92 63.57
N PHE A 134 -19.83 38.63 63.82
CA PHE A 134 -18.51 38.02 63.62
C PHE A 134 -18.06 38.13 62.15
N GLY A 135 -18.91 37.70 61.22
CA GLY A 135 -18.60 37.64 59.80
C GLY A 135 -18.36 39.00 59.16
N ASN A 136 -19.17 40.01 59.48
CA ASN A 136 -18.96 41.39 59.03
C ASN A 136 -17.67 41.98 59.60
N THR A 137 -17.35 41.66 60.85
CA THR A 137 -16.10 42.10 61.48
C THR A 137 -14.90 41.44 60.79
N MET A 138 -14.94 40.14 60.51
CA MET A 138 -13.91 39.44 59.74
C MET A 138 -13.75 40.01 58.33
N LEU A 139 -14.85 40.31 57.63
CA LEU A 139 -14.82 40.93 56.32
C LEU A 139 -14.12 42.29 56.36
N SER A 140 -14.42 43.13 57.36
CA SER A 140 -13.78 44.44 57.50
C SER A 140 -12.29 44.37 57.86
N LEU A 141 -11.89 43.37 58.65
CA LEU A 141 -10.49 43.21 59.09
C LEU A 141 -9.61 42.48 58.07
N THR A 142 -10.18 41.57 57.27
CA THR A 142 -9.40 40.65 56.41
C THR A 142 -9.75 40.75 54.92
N GLY A 143 -10.84 41.45 54.57
CA GLY A 143 -11.38 41.47 53.20
C GLY A 143 -12.08 40.18 52.79
N ARG A 144 -12.32 39.23 53.72
CA ARG A 144 -12.99 37.94 53.47
C ARG A 144 -14.08 37.68 54.51
N HIS A 145 -15.24 37.18 54.08
CA HIS A 145 -16.12 36.47 54.98
C HIS A 145 -15.43 35.18 55.46
N PRO A 146 -15.66 34.76 56.72
CA PRO A 146 -15.12 33.51 57.20
C PRO A 146 -15.81 32.33 56.51
N VAL A 147 -15.09 31.22 56.37
CA VAL A 147 -15.72 29.91 56.14
C VAL A 147 -16.52 29.57 57.38
N ILE A 148 -17.76 29.10 57.23
CA ILE A 148 -18.55 28.58 58.35
C ILE A 148 -18.34 27.08 58.40
N TYR A 149 -17.68 26.63 59.47
CA TYR A 149 -17.70 25.22 59.84
C TYR A 149 -18.93 24.95 60.71
N THR A 150 -19.73 23.95 60.33
CA THR A 150 -20.91 23.53 61.11
C THR A 150 -21.40 22.13 60.76
N ASN A 151 -22.24 21.57 61.61
CA ASN A 151 -23.02 20.36 61.32
C ASN A 151 -24.44 20.73 60.89
N THR A 152 -24.96 20.10 59.82
CA THR A 152 -26.28 20.42 59.27
C THR A 152 -27.42 20.27 60.29
N SER A 153 -27.39 19.22 61.13
CA SER A 153 -28.44 19.00 62.14
C SER A 153 -28.42 20.08 63.23
N TRP A 154 -27.23 20.45 63.70
CA TRP A 154 -27.08 21.51 64.70
C TRP A 154 -27.48 22.87 64.15
N TRP A 155 -27.04 23.23 62.93
CA TRP A 155 -27.40 24.49 62.30
C TRP A 155 -28.92 24.63 62.14
N ASN A 156 -29.58 23.55 61.70
CA ASN A 156 -31.04 23.51 61.57
C ASN A 156 -31.73 23.62 62.94
N GLN A 157 -31.24 22.92 63.96
CA GLN A 157 -31.81 22.92 65.31
C GLN A 157 -31.65 24.27 66.01
N CYS A 158 -30.43 24.84 66.01
CA CYS A 158 -30.10 26.01 66.81
C CYS A 158 -30.33 27.33 66.10
N LEU A 159 -30.24 27.39 64.76
CA LEU A 159 -30.48 28.63 63.99
C LEU A 159 -31.78 28.60 63.20
N GLY A 160 -32.43 27.44 63.04
CA GLY A 160 -33.66 27.33 62.26
C GLY A 160 -33.45 27.38 60.75
N ASN A 161 -32.27 26.98 60.25
CA ASN A 161 -31.89 26.99 58.83
C ASN A 161 -32.15 28.35 58.13
N PRO A 162 -31.53 29.46 58.60
CA PRO A 162 -31.76 30.78 58.04
C PRO A 162 -31.12 30.94 56.65
N ALA A 163 -31.74 31.77 55.81
CA ALA A 163 -31.17 32.24 54.55
C ALA A 163 -30.17 33.41 54.76
N GLY A 164 -29.46 33.79 53.70
CA GLY A 164 -28.60 34.97 53.69
C GLY A 164 -27.20 34.76 54.27
N PHE A 165 -26.69 33.52 54.25
CA PHE A 165 -25.29 33.17 54.52
C PHE A 165 -24.57 32.57 53.30
N GLY A 166 -25.15 32.66 52.10
CA GLY A 166 -24.57 32.11 50.86
C GLY A 166 -23.19 32.69 50.49
N ASP A 167 -22.90 33.93 50.92
CA ASP A 167 -21.59 34.57 50.75
C ASP A 167 -20.48 33.98 51.65
N TYR A 168 -20.83 33.11 52.58
CA TYR A 168 -19.89 32.41 53.47
C TYR A 168 -19.61 31.03 52.86
N PRO A 169 -18.35 30.68 52.57
CA PRO A 169 -18.01 29.31 52.17
C PRO A 169 -18.43 28.32 53.27
N LEU A 170 -19.04 27.20 52.90
CA LEU A 170 -19.47 26.18 53.85
C LEU A 170 -18.40 25.10 54.00
N TRP A 171 -18.02 24.83 55.24
CA TRP A 171 -17.32 23.63 55.66
C TRP A 171 -18.28 22.77 56.47
N VAL A 172 -18.78 21.69 55.88
CA VAL A 172 -19.79 20.85 56.53
C VAL A 172 -19.13 19.66 57.25
N ALA A 173 -19.55 19.43 58.49
CA ALA A 173 -19.20 18.24 59.26
C ALA A 173 -20.28 17.17 59.10
N ALA A 174 -19.94 16.06 58.43
CA ALA A 174 -20.84 14.94 58.23
C ALA A 174 -20.07 13.61 58.18
N TYR A 175 -20.48 12.66 59.03
CA TYR A 175 -19.77 11.40 59.26
C TYR A 175 -20.62 10.20 58.82
N PRO A 176 -20.66 9.88 57.51
CA PRO A 176 -21.44 8.76 57.01
C PRO A 176 -20.87 7.43 57.53
N SER A 177 -21.77 6.51 57.92
CA SER A 177 -21.40 5.18 58.43
C SER A 177 -20.82 4.23 57.39
N SER A 178 -20.86 4.61 56.11
CA SER A 178 -20.26 3.87 54.99
C SER A 178 -19.53 4.82 54.03
N PRO A 179 -18.49 4.35 53.30
CA PRO A 179 -17.79 5.18 52.32
C PRO A 179 -18.74 5.81 51.28
N THR A 180 -18.63 7.11 51.08
CA THR A 180 -19.42 7.88 50.12
C THR A 180 -18.59 9.04 49.58
N ASN A 181 -18.95 9.52 48.39
CA ASN A 181 -18.39 10.72 47.78
C ASN A 181 -19.33 11.93 47.93
N ASN A 182 -20.16 11.93 48.97
CA ASN A 182 -21.13 12.98 49.23
C ASN A 182 -21.37 13.13 50.74
N ALA A 183 -21.23 14.36 51.25
CA ALA A 183 -21.52 14.73 52.64
C ALA A 183 -23.00 14.62 53.04
N GLY A 184 -23.91 14.47 52.07
CA GLY A 184 -25.34 14.48 52.31
C GLY A 184 -25.93 15.90 52.34
N PRO A 185 -27.10 16.10 52.99
CA PRO A 185 -27.76 17.40 53.03
C PRO A 185 -26.92 18.48 53.73
N VAL A 186 -26.86 19.66 53.11
CA VAL A 186 -26.34 20.91 53.70
C VAL A 186 -27.50 21.78 54.21
N PRO A 187 -27.27 22.84 55.01
CA PRO A 187 -28.33 23.80 55.36
C PRO A 187 -28.83 24.57 54.12
N THR A 188 -29.87 24.03 53.50
CA THR A 188 -30.28 24.36 52.13
C THR A 188 -30.84 25.77 51.94
N ALA A 189 -31.19 26.48 53.02
CA ALA A 189 -31.70 27.84 52.92
C ALA A 189 -30.61 28.86 52.53
N SER A 190 -29.33 28.55 52.82
CA SER A 190 -28.19 29.40 52.48
C SER A 190 -27.22 28.76 51.50
N TRP A 191 -27.13 27.42 51.45
CA TRP A 191 -26.16 26.74 50.61
C TRP A 191 -26.78 25.64 49.74
N SER A 192 -26.37 25.61 48.47
CA SER A 192 -26.67 24.49 47.57
C SER A 192 -25.59 23.40 47.58
N THR A 193 -24.40 23.71 48.12
CA THR A 193 -23.24 22.82 48.20
C THR A 193 -22.26 23.28 49.30
N TYR A 194 -21.20 22.53 49.54
CA TYR A 194 -20.11 22.85 50.45
C TYR A 194 -18.79 23.05 49.70
N SER A 195 -17.91 23.87 50.27
CA SER A 195 -16.53 24.06 49.80
C SER A 195 -15.60 22.99 50.40
N ILE A 196 -15.79 22.67 51.67
CA ILE A 196 -15.01 21.66 52.40
C ILE A 196 -15.98 20.70 53.08
N TRP A 197 -15.64 19.42 53.10
CA TRP A 197 -16.35 18.41 53.87
C TRP A 197 -15.39 17.74 54.85
N GLN A 198 -15.70 17.82 56.14
CA GLN A 198 -15.09 17.00 57.18
C GLN A 198 -15.81 15.65 57.21
N TYR A 199 -15.15 14.61 56.73
CA TYR A 199 -15.73 13.30 56.52
C TYR A 199 -15.40 12.29 57.62
N SER A 200 -14.46 12.62 58.51
CA SER A 200 -14.05 11.76 59.62
C SER A 200 -13.37 12.55 60.73
N SER A 201 -13.70 12.22 61.99
CA SER A 201 -13.10 12.78 63.21
C SER A 201 -12.01 11.88 63.84
N THR A 202 -11.66 10.77 63.19
CA THR A 202 -10.74 9.76 63.76
C THR A 202 -9.62 9.32 62.82
N GLY A 203 -9.59 9.89 61.61
CA GLY A 203 -8.55 9.58 60.63
C GLY A 203 -9.10 9.49 59.20
N PRO A 204 -8.22 9.34 58.21
CA PRO A 204 -6.86 8.83 58.31
C PRO A 204 -5.79 9.79 58.83
N PHE A 205 -6.01 11.11 58.80
CA PHE A 205 -4.98 12.08 59.14
C PHE A 205 -4.84 12.26 60.66
N ALA A 206 -3.78 12.96 61.10
CA ALA A 206 -3.46 13.13 62.54
C ALA A 206 -4.54 13.87 63.35
N GLY A 207 -5.39 14.65 62.70
CA GLY A 207 -6.61 15.24 63.26
C GLY A 207 -7.81 14.88 62.40
N ASP A 208 -8.77 15.78 62.30
CA ASP A 208 -9.99 15.52 61.54
C ASP A 208 -9.70 15.58 60.04
N SER A 209 -10.32 14.70 59.28
CA SER A 209 -10.02 14.48 57.87
C SER A 209 -11.03 15.18 56.97
N ASN A 210 -10.49 15.97 56.05
CA ASN A 210 -11.23 16.89 55.20
C ASN A 210 -11.00 16.63 53.72
N VAL A 211 -11.96 17.05 52.91
CA VAL A 211 -11.82 17.09 51.46
C VAL A 211 -12.31 18.43 50.91
N TRP A 212 -11.50 19.04 50.06
CA TRP A 212 -11.87 20.21 49.27
C TRP A 212 -12.69 19.77 48.05
N ASN A 213 -13.85 20.40 47.85
CA ASN A 213 -14.76 20.12 46.75
C ASN A 213 -14.32 20.82 45.47
N GLY A 214 -13.26 20.31 44.84
CA GLY A 214 -12.69 20.83 43.60
C GLY A 214 -11.27 20.34 43.35
N ASP A 215 -10.56 20.94 42.41
CA ASP A 215 -9.16 20.61 42.13
C ASP A 215 -8.16 21.48 42.93
N TYR A 216 -6.87 21.20 42.76
CA TYR A 216 -5.80 21.92 43.47
C TYR A 216 -5.67 23.37 43.02
N ALA A 217 -6.01 23.68 41.75
CA ALA A 217 -6.01 25.06 41.25
C ALA A 217 -7.15 25.86 41.90
N GLY A 218 -8.33 25.26 42.07
CA GLY A 218 -9.46 25.82 42.80
C GLY A 218 -9.14 26.05 44.27
N LEU A 219 -8.49 25.09 44.94
CA LEU A 219 -8.01 25.26 46.32
C LEU A 219 -6.98 26.39 46.43
N LYS A 220 -6.03 26.46 45.50
CA LYS A 220 -5.04 27.54 45.45
C LYS A 220 -5.72 28.88 45.17
N ALA A 221 -6.70 28.93 44.28
CA ALA A 221 -7.49 30.11 44.00
C ALA A 221 -8.29 30.56 45.22
N PHE A 222 -8.87 29.63 45.98
CA PHE A 222 -9.55 29.91 47.25
C PHE A 222 -8.63 30.64 48.24
N ALA A 223 -7.34 30.25 48.27
CA ALA A 223 -6.28 30.91 49.03
C ALA A 223 -5.67 32.15 48.35
N SER A 224 -5.92 32.42 47.05
CA SER A 224 -5.29 33.50 46.28
C SER A 224 -6.21 34.68 45.95
N SER A 225 -7.50 34.43 45.69
CA SER A 225 -8.43 35.41 45.11
C SER A 225 -9.89 35.04 45.38
N GLY A 226 -10.82 35.98 45.30
CA GLY A 226 -12.27 35.67 45.25
C GLY A 226 -12.65 35.16 43.84
N ILE A 227 -13.96 35.09 43.56
CA ILE A 227 -14.45 34.91 42.17
C ILE A 227 -13.71 35.91 41.26
N PRO A 228 -13.09 35.47 40.14
CA PRO A 228 -12.40 36.38 39.24
C PRO A 228 -13.36 37.49 38.79
N PRO A 229 -13.02 38.79 38.96
CA PRO A 229 -13.90 39.88 38.55
C PRO A 229 -14.26 39.85 37.07
N GLU A 230 -13.38 39.29 36.23
CA GLU A 230 -13.65 39.06 34.82
C GLU A 230 -14.74 38.00 34.58
N ALA A 231 -14.72 36.89 35.33
CA ALA A 231 -15.76 35.87 35.25
C ALA A 231 -17.12 36.46 35.63
N THR A 232 -17.19 37.21 36.74
CA THR A 232 -18.43 37.88 37.17
C THR A 232 -18.93 38.83 36.09
N ARG A 233 -18.09 39.75 35.60
CA ARG A 233 -18.46 40.71 34.56
C ARG A 233 -18.96 40.03 33.29
N ALA A 234 -18.28 39.00 32.82
CA ALA A 234 -18.63 38.30 31.60
C ALA A 234 -19.95 37.50 31.75
N ILE A 235 -20.14 36.83 32.89
CA ILE A 235 -21.38 36.10 33.20
C ILE A 235 -22.57 37.07 33.29
N ASP A 236 -22.41 38.18 34.01
CA ASP A 236 -23.47 39.19 34.18
C ASP A 236 -23.82 39.88 32.86
N ALA A 237 -22.82 40.20 32.04
CA ALA A 237 -23.01 40.77 30.71
C ALA A 237 -23.82 39.84 29.80
N LEU A 238 -23.45 38.55 29.74
CA LEU A 238 -24.14 37.57 28.91
C LEU A 238 -25.55 37.26 29.42
N ARG A 239 -25.75 37.23 30.74
CA ARG A 239 -27.09 37.09 31.33
C ARG A 239 -27.97 38.28 30.97
N SER A 240 -27.43 39.50 31.00
CA SER A 240 -28.19 40.72 30.70
C SER A 240 -28.71 40.75 29.26
N SER A 241 -27.95 40.18 28.31
CA SER A 241 -28.37 40.04 26.91
C SER A 241 -29.22 38.80 26.62
N THR A 242 -29.45 37.92 27.60
CA THR A 242 -30.15 36.64 27.42
C THR A 242 -31.32 36.48 28.40
N PRO A 243 -32.48 37.14 28.17
CA PRO A 243 -33.64 37.05 29.05
C PRO A 243 -34.18 35.62 29.23
N SER A 244 -34.01 34.76 28.21
CA SER A 244 -34.47 33.36 28.20
C SER A 244 -33.80 32.46 29.25
N LEU A 245 -32.69 32.89 29.87
CA LEU A 245 -32.09 32.16 30.99
C LEU A 245 -32.94 32.18 32.27
N GLY A 246 -33.87 33.13 32.42
CA GLY A 246 -34.68 33.24 33.64
C GLY A 246 -33.89 33.70 34.87
N ALA A 247 -34.47 33.56 36.05
CA ALA A 247 -33.84 34.02 37.30
C ALA A 247 -32.57 33.23 37.64
N GLN A 248 -31.65 33.86 38.38
CA GLN A 248 -30.49 33.16 38.94
C GLN A 248 -30.96 32.06 39.89
N ALA A 249 -30.45 30.85 39.67
CA ALA A 249 -30.80 29.67 40.45
C ALA A 249 -29.74 29.33 41.52
N ALA A 250 -28.49 29.72 41.29
CA ALA A 250 -27.39 29.56 42.24
C ALA A 250 -26.30 30.62 42.02
N ASP A 251 -25.45 30.81 43.03
CA ASP A 251 -24.29 31.70 42.95
C ASP A 251 -23.22 31.19 41.97
N THR A 252 -22.28 32.09 41.65
CA THR A 252 -21.15 31.74 40.76
C THR A 252 -20.24 30.74 41.46
N VAL A 253 -20.09 29.56 40.87
CA VAL A 253 -19.15 28.53 41.33
C VAL A 253 -17.90 28.60 40.45
N CYS A 254 -16.74 28.75 41.06
CA CYS A 254 -15.44 28.80 40.38
C CYS A 254 -14.52 27.66 40.85
N GLY A 255 -13.45 27.42 40.10
CA GLY A 255 -12.54 26.29 40.33
C GLY A 255 -12.84 25.07 39.45
N LEU A 256 -13.54 25.28 38.33
CA LEU A 256 -13.65 24.29 37.27
C LEU A 256 -12.31 24.14 36.52
N ARG A 257 -12.23 23.15 35.64
CA ARG A 257 -11.08 22.88 34.76
C ARG A 257 -10.47 24.17 34.19
N ASN A 258 -9.16 24.31 34.27
CA ASN A 258 -8.43 25.48 33.75
C ASN A 258 -8.91 26.84 34.33
N GLY A 259 -9.39 26.86 35.58
CA GLY A 259 -9.82 28.07 36.27
C GLY A 259 -11.19 28.57 35.84
N GLY A 260 -12.02 27.73 35.24
CA GLY A 260 -13.36 28.08 34.82
C GLY A 260 -14.32 28.34 35.99
N CYS A 261 -15.40 29.03 35.67
CA CYS A 261 -16.52 29.32 36.55
C CYS A 261 -17.83 29.01 35.84
N PHE A 262 -18.90 28.81 36.59
CA PHE A 262 -20.24 28.79 36.03
C PHE A 262 -21.24 29.46 36.97
N ARG A 263 -22.35 29.92 36.41
CA ARG A 263 -23.52 30.32 37.19
C ARG A 263 -24.77 29.65 36.63
N ALA A 264 -25.60 29.12 37.53
CA ALA A 264 -26.85 28.48 37.16
C ALA A 264 -28.03 29.46 37.15
N TYR A 265 -28.88 29.31 36.15
CA TYR A 265 -30.14 30.02 35.96
C TYR A 265 -31.27 29.01 35.69
N GLN A 266 -32.53 29.44 35.78
CA GLN A 266 -33.69 28.57 35.55
C GLN A 266 -33.67 27.87 34.16
N GLY A 267 -33.23 28.60 33.12
CA GLY A 267 -33.20 28.15 31.73
C GLY A 267 -31.88 27.54 31.27
N GLY A 268 -30.88 27.40 32.15
CA GLY A 268 -29.57 26.84 31.80
C GLY A 268 -28.43 27.38 32.66
N ILE A 269 -27.21 27.32 32.14
CA ILE A 269 -26.02 27.83 32.82
C ILE A 269 -25.27 28.80 31.91
N VAL A 270 -24.57 29.75 32.53
CA VAL A 270 -23.49 30.48 31.86
C VAL A 270 -22.18 29.88 32.33
N MET A 271 -21.41 29.32 31.40
CA MET A 271 -20.06 28.83 31.65
C MET A 271 -19.06 29.92 31.30
N TRP A 272 -18.01 30.09 32.07
CA TRP A 272 -16.90 30.97 31.76
C TRP A 272 -15.58 30.22 31.94
N SER A 273 -14.64 30.44 31.04
CA SER A 273 -13.24 30.11 31.25
C SER A 273 -12.36 31.26 30.73
N PRO A 274 -11.10 31.36 31.19
CA PRO A 274 -10.16 32.33 30.63
C PRO A 274 -9.98 32.19 29.11
N ALA A 275 -10.13 30.98 28.56
CA ALA A 275 -9.93 30.72 27.13
C ALA A 275 -11.17 30.98 26.26
N THR A 276 -12.36 30.66 26.77
CA THR A 276 -13.61 30.69 25.98
C THR A 276 -14.48 31.91 26.24
N GLY A 277 -14.19 32.67 27.30
CA GLY A 277 -15.09 33.69 27.83
C GLY A 277 -16.41 33.09 28.32
N ALA A 278 -17.42 33.95 28.53
CA ALA A 278 -18.74 33.54 28.97
C ALA A 278 -19.56 32.98 27.79
N GLN A 279 -20.14 31.80 27.97
CA GLN A 279 -20.85 31.05 26.95
C GLN A 279 -22.13 30.44 27.54
N LEU A 280 -23.22 30.50 26.78
CA LEU A 280 -24.51 29.96 27.19
C LEU A 280 -24.53 28.44 27.03
N SER A 281 -25.04 27.71 28.02
CA SER A 281 -25.45 26.32 27.86
C SER A 281 -26.88 26.17 28.37
N LEU A 282 -27.84 26.28 27.45
CA LEU A 282 -29.27 26.26 27.75
C LEU A 282 -29.73 24.84 28.12
N SER A 283 -30.72 24.75 29.00
CA SER A 283 -31.37 23.48 29.33
C SER A 283 -31.98 22.85 28.07
N GLY A 284 -31.70 21.57 27.83
CA GLY A 284 -32.21 20.84 26.68
C GLY A 284 -31.24 19.79 26.14
N PRO A 285 -31.60 19.13 25.02
CA PRO A 285 -30.92 17.92 24.55
C PRO A 285 -29.42 18.07 24.28
N VAL A 286 -28.98 19.25 23.81
CA VAL A 286 -27.56 19.54 23.56
C VAL A 286 -26.76 19.57 24.86
N ARG A 287 -27.27 20.28 25.88
CA ARG A 287 -26.64 20.30 27.22
C ARG A 287 -26.70 18.94 27.89
N ASP A 288 -27.78 18.19 27.72
CA ASP A 288 -27.89 16.84 28.29
C ASP A 288 -26.89 15.87 27.65
N ALA A 289 -26.63 15.99 26.35
CA ALA A 289 -25.58 15.22 25.67
C ALA A 289 -24.17 15.64 26.13
N TRP A 290 -23.94 16.94 26.32
CA TRP A 290 -22.69 17.44 26.90
C TRP A 290 -22.49 16.92 28.33
N ALA A 291 -23.54 16.92 29.16
CA ALA A 291 -23.55 16.35 30.50
C ALA A 291 -23.15 14.87 30.51
N ARG A 292 -23.80 14.05 29.65
CA ARG A 292 -23.49 12.62 29.51
C ARG A 292 -22.07 12.34 29.03
N SER A 293 -21.43 13.32 28.37
CA SER A 293 -20.05 13.20 27.91
C SER A 293 -19.01 13.75 28.89
N GLY A 294 -19.43 14.19 30.09
CA GLY A 294 -18.55 14.64 31.17
C GLY A 294 -18.38 16.16 31.29
N TYR A 295 -19.27 16.95 30.68
CA TYR A 295 -19.20 18.41 30.66
C TYR A 295 -17.81 18.92 30.21
N GLU A 296 -17.25 19.94 30.88
CA GLU A 296 -15.93 20.51 30.59
C GLU A 296 -14.78 19.53 30.83
N ASN A 297 -15.00 18.48 31.61
CA ASN A 297 -14.02 17.41 31.84
C ASN A 297 -14.06 16.34 30.75
N GLY A 298 -15.09 16.37 29.90
CA GLY A 298 -15.29 15.47 28.77
C GLY A 298 -14.48 15.82 27.53
N GLN A 299 -14.63 14.98 26.50
CA GLN A 299 -13.96 15.16 25.20
C GLN A 299 -14.34 16.47 24.48
N MET A 300 -15.52 17.03 24.79
CA MET A 300 -15.99 18.26 24.16
C MET A 300 -15.39 19.51 24.80
N GLY A 301 -14.97 19.48 26.07
CA GLY A 301 -14.48 20.67 26.77
C GLY A 301 -15.55 21.75 26.98
N TYR A 302 -15.13 23.01 27.14
CA TYR A 302 -16.03 24.15 27.32
C TYR A 302 -16.80 24.48 26.02
N PRO A 303 -18.04 25.00 26.12
CA PRO A 303 -18.69 25.62 24.98
C PRO A 303 -17.86 26.82 24.50
N VAL A 304 -17.83 27.05 23.18
CA VAL A 304 -17.15 28.20 22.54
C VAL A 304 -18.10 29.07 21.72
N SER A 305 -19.37 28.67 21.64
CA SER A 305 -20.46 29.45 21.05
C SER A 305 -21.73 29.31 21.88
N GLY A 306 -22.71 30.20 21.65
CA GLY A 306 -24.10 29.93 22.04
C GLY A 306 -24.74 28.82 21.20
N LEU A 307 -25.95 28.41 21.59
CA LEU A 307 -26.78 27.47 20.83
C LEU A 307 -27.30 28.16 19.56
N VAL A 308 -27.01 27.59 18.39
CA VAL A 308 -27.49 28.07 17.10
C VAL A 308 -28.56 27.13 16.58
N CYS A 309 -29.78 27.65 16.38
CA CYS A 309 -30.93 26.89 15.90
C CYS A 309 -31.42 27.43 14.55
N GLY A 310 -32.31 26.66 13.90
CA GLY A 310 -32.81 26.97 12.55
C GLY A 310 -32.09 26.19 11.44
N LEU A 311 -31.34 25.15 11.81
CA LEU A 311 -30.80 24.21 10.85
C LEU A 311 -31.92 23.38 10.20
N LYS A 312 -31.61 22.72 9.07
CA LYS A 312 -32.51 21.83 8.33
C LYS A 312 -33.26 20.88 9.28
N GLY A 313 -34.59 20.77 9.12
CA GLY A 313 -35.41 19.91 9.98
C GLY A 313 -35.55 20.41 11.42
N ASN A 314 -35.46 21.73 11.64
CA ASN A 314 -35.53 22.39 12.95
C ASN A 314 -34.42 21.95 13.92
N GLY A 315 -33.23 21.66 13.39
CA GLY A 315 -32.09 21.29 14.20
C GLY A 315 -31.37 22.49 14.83
N CYS A 316 -30.52 22.16 15.78
CA CYS A 316 -29.64 23.10 16.47
C CYS A 316 -28.24 22.50 16.61
N PHE A 317 -27.25 23.35 16.80
CA PHE A 317 -25.90 22.93 17.18
C PHE A 317 -25.27 23.90 18.16
N GLN A 318 -24.26 23.42 18.86
CA GLN A 318 -23.38 24.25 19.67
C GLN A 318 -21.93 23.79 19.48
N ASN A 319 -21.02 24.75 19.36
CA ASN A 319 -19.59 24.47 19.28
C ASN A 319 -18.98 24.41 20.68
N TYR A 320 -18.01 23.52 20.82
CA TYR A 320 -17.20 23.31 22.01
C TYR A 320 -15.72 23.23 21.62
N GLU A 321 -14.82 23.31 22.58
CA GLU A 321 -13.36 23.19 22.35
C GLU A 321 -12.96 21.91 21.60
N GLY A 322 -13.70 20.82 21.79
CA GLY A 322 -13.43 19.52 21.19
C GLY A 322 -14.25 19.20 19.93
N GLY A 323 -15.13 20.08 19.46
CA GLY A 323 -15.95 19.85 18.26
C GLY A 323 -17.31 20.53 18.33
N SER A 324 -18.36 19.87 17.85
CA SER A 324 -19.74 20.35 17.99
C SER A 324 -20.68 19.26 18.51
N ILE A 325 -21.76 19.68 19.16
CA ILE A 325 -22.90 18.79 19.45
C ILE A 325 -24.04 19.23 18.55
N MET A 326 -24.52 18.30 17.72
CA MET A 326 -25.62 18.51 16.78
C MET A 326 -26.88 17.87 17.35
N TRP A 327 -28.03 18.52 17.21
CA TRP A 327 -29.32 17.98 17.59
C TRP A 327 -30.37 18.25 16.51
N SER A 328 -31.25 17.28 16.28
CA SER A 328 -32.51 17.49 15.58
C SER A 328 -33.64 16.71 16.27
N PRO A 329 -34.91 17.10 16.09
CA PRO A 329 -36.04 16.32 16.59
C PRO A 329 -36.05 14.86 16.10
N ALA A 330 -35.53 14.61 14.89
CA ALA A 330 -35.54 13.28 14.27
C ALA A 330 -34.38 12.39 14.73
N THR A 331 -33.22 12.96 15.07
CA THR A 331 -31.98 12.20 15.31
C THR A 331 -31.48 12.26 16.76
N GLY A 332 -32.03 13.15 17.58
CA GLY A 332 -31.48 13.42 18.91
C GLY A 332 -30.12 14.11 18.85
N ALA A 333 -29.47 14.22 20.01
CA ALA A 333 -28.21 14.97 20.18
C ALA A 333 -27.01 14.03 20.06
N SER A 334 -26.10 14.33 19.13
CA SER A 334 -24.89 13.56 18.87
C SER A 334 -23.65 14.44 18.89
N LEU A 335 -22.59 13.94 19.51
CA LEU A 335 -21.27 14.56 19.53
C LEU A 335 -20.59 14.35 18.18
N VAL A 336 -20.03 15.42 17.63
CA VAL A 336 -19.22 15.44 16.41
C VAL A 336 -17.86 16.07 16.76
N PRO A 337 -16.92 15.29 17.29
CA PRO A 337 -15.59 15.78 17.66
C PRO A 337 -14.81 16.30 16.45
N PHE A 338 -13.78 17.12 16.68
CA PHE A 338 -12.82 17.44 15.64
C PHE A 338 -12.08 16.18 15.16
N GLY A 339 -11.81 16.12 13.85
CA GLY A 339 -11.12 15.01 13.21
C GLY A 339 -11.68 14.68 11.83
N ALA A 340 -11.10 13.65 11.22
CA ALA A 340 -11.32 13.32 9.81
C ALA A 340 -12.78 12.98 9.45
N ILE A 341 -13.55 12.37 10.36
CA ILE A 341 -14.98 12.09 10.10
C ILE A 341 -15.77 13.39 9.99
N ARG A 342 -15.52 14.36 10.88
CA ARG A 342 -16.15 15.68 10.84
C ARG A 342 -15.71 16.46 9.61
N GLU A 343 -14.42 16.41 9.25
CA GLU A 343 -13.90 17.05 8.04
C GLU A 343 -14.52 16.48 6.76
N TYR A 344 -14.67 15.15 6.70
CA TYR A 344 -15.39 14.49 5.61
C TYR A 344 -16.85 14.95 5.54
N TRP A 345 -17.56 14.95 6.66
CA TRP A 345 -18.95 15.41 6.71
C TRP A 345 -19.09 16.89 6.32
N ALA A 346 -18.17 17.74 6.77
CA ALA A 346 -18.08 19.14 6.38
C ALA A 346 -17.91 19.31 4.87
N ALA A 347 -16.99 18.54 4.25
CA ALA A 347 -16.74 18.55 2.82
C ALA A 347 -17.96 18.11 2.00
N LYS A 348 -18.87 17.32 2.59
CA LYS A 348 -20.14 16.92 1.97
C LYS A 348 -21.30 17.88 2.27
N GLY A 349 -21.06 19.00 2.96
CA GLY A 349 -22.05 20.04 3.22
C GLY A 349 -22.79 19.92 4.56
N TYR A 350 -22.21 19.22 5.54
CA TYR A 350 -22.81 18.99 6.86
C TYR A 350 -24.24 18.42 6.76
N GLU A 351 -25.18 18.87 7.60
CA GLU A 351 -26.57 18.42 7.62
C GLU A 351 -27.36 18.80 6.36
N ASN A 352 -26.89 19.82 5.62
CA ASN A 352 -27.47 20.23 4.34
C ASN A 352 -27.05 19.30 3.21
N GLY A 353 -25.95 18.58 3.41
CA GLY A 353 -25.39 17.59 2.51
C GLY A 353 -26.18 16.30 2.37
N GLY A 354 -25.67 15.41 1.51
CA GLY A 354 -26.25 14.09 1.26
C GLY A 354 -26.21 13.14 2.45
N LEU A 355 -25.32 13.39 3.44
CA LEU A 355 -25.21 12.55 4.64
C LEU A 355 -26.31 12.81 5.68
N GLY A 356 -26.83 14.04 5.75
CA GLY A 356 -27.77 14.47 6.79
C GLY A 356 -27.12 14.57 8.18
N TYR A 357 -27.95 14.49 9.23
CA TYR A 357 -27.51 14.58 10.62
C TYR A 357 -26.81 13.30 11.11
N PRO A 358 -25.91 13.43 12.10
CA PRO A 358 -25.39 12.27 12.83
C PRO A 358 -26.49 11.57 13.64
N LEU A 359 -26.49 10.24 13.62
CA LEU A 359 -27.38 9.36 14.37
C LEU A 359 -26.74 8.78 15.63
N SER A 360 -25.41 8.90 15.75
CA SER A 360 -24.65 8.41 16.90
C SER A 360 -23.54 9.39 17.27
N ASN A 361 -23.01 9.25 18.49
CA ASN A 361 -21.68 9.76 18.78
C ASN A 361 -20.62 9.03 17.93
N GLN A 362 -19.50 9.68 17.68
CA GLN A 362 -18.33 9.01 17.10
C GLN A 362 -17.82 7.92 18.06
N THR A 363 -17.59 6.72 17.53
CA THR A 363 -17.01 5.59 18.27
C THR A 363 -15.63 5.29 17.70
N CYS A 364 -14.62 5.28 18.56
CA CYS A 364 -13.23 4.98 18.21
C CYS A 364 -12.72 3.74 18.96
N GLY A 365 -11.59 3.20 18.51
CA GLY A 365 -11.03 1.95 19.05
C GLY A 365 -11.37 0.72 18.21
N LEU A 366 -11.81 0.93 16.96
CA LEU A 366 -11.92 -0.14 15.98
C LEU A 366 -10.52 -0.69 15.63
N LYS A 367 -10.48 -1.82 14.94
CA LYS A 367 -9.25 -2.50 14.49
C LYS A 367 -8.22 -1.50 13.92
N ASN A 368 -6.97 -1.57 14.36
CA ASN A 368 -5.90 -0.66 13.91
C ASN A 368 -6.17 0.83 14.19
N GLY A 369 -6.95 1.16 15.23
CA GLY A 369 -7.19 2.54 15.67
C GLY A 369 -8.27 3.28 14.88
N GLY A 370 -9.13 2.57 14.15
CA GLY A 370 -10.20 3.19 13.38
C GLY A 370 -11.33 3.77 14.24
N CYS A 371 -12.15 4.60 13.61
CA CYS A 371 -13.34 5.19 14.17
C CYS A 371 -14.50 5.10 13.17
N PHE A 372 -15.73 5.16 13.67
CA PHE A 372 -16.91 5.34 12.83
C PHE A 372 -17.93 6.26 13.48
N GLN A 373 -18.80 6.84 12.66
CA GLN A 373 -20.00 7.54 13.10
C GLN A 373 -21.16 7.27 12.13
N LEU A 374 -22.34 7.06 12.69
CA LEU A 374 -23.56 6.86 11.91
C LEU A 374 -24.16 8.21 11.53
N PHE A 375 -24.61 8.32 10.29
CA PHE A 375 -25.35 9.44 9.71
C PHE A 375 -26.64 8.93 9.05
N GLN A 376 -27.58 9.84 8.79
CA GLN A 376 -28.87 9.47 8.17
C GLN A 376 -28.72 8.70 6.85
N ALA A 377 -27.72 9.02 6.04
CA ALA A 377 -27.48 8.36 4.76
C ALA A 377 -26.31 7.36 4.76
N GLY A 378 -25.83 6.92 5.93
CA GLY A 378 -24.81 5.87 6.01
C GLY A 378 -23.83 6.00 7.15
N SER A 379 -22.80 5.16 7.11
CA SER A 379 -21.75 5.16 8.13
C SER A 379 -20.48 5.76 7.55
N VAL A 380 -19.91 6.78 8.20
CA VAL A 380 -18.57 7.26 7.84
C VAL A 380 -17.57 6.51 8.70
N LEU A 381 -16.66 5.81 8.05
CA LEU A 381 -15.57 5.10 8.69
C LEU A 381 -14.25 5.80 8.39
N TRP A 382 -13.39 5.87 9.39
CA TRP A 382 -12.05 6.39 9.26
C TRP A 382 -11.04 5.39 9.82
N SER A 383 -9.91 5.25 9.13
CA SER A 383 -8.71 4.60 9.66
C SER A 383 -7.47 5.42 9.32
N PRO A 384 -6.37 5.31 10.09
CA PRO A 384 -5.11 5.97 9.76
C PRO A 384 -4.60 5.64 8.34
N SER A 385 -4.87 4.43 7.84
CA SER A 385 -4.40 3.96 6.53
C SER A 385 -5.28 4.37 5.35
N THR A 386 -6.57 4.63 5.57
CA THR A 386 -7.52 4.84 4.46
C THR A 386 -8.12 6.23 4.42
N GLY A 387 -8.13 6.97 5.52
CA GLY A 387 -8.93 8.20 5.62
C GLY A 387 -10.42 7.91 5.82
N ALA A 388 -11.24 8.96 5.75
CA ALA A 388 -12.68 8.87 6.04
C ALA A 388 -13.48 8.62 4.76
N HIS A 389 -14.33 7.59 4.76
CA HIS A 389 -15.15 7.19 3.61
C HIS A 389 -16.56 6.80 4.05
N LEU A 390 -17.54 7.10 3.20
CA LEU A 390 -18.94 6.72 3.40
C LEU A 390 -19.20 5.28 2.94
N VAL A 391 -19.75 4.46 3.83
CA VAL A 391 -20.40 3.19 3.49
C VAL A 391 -21.91 3.41 3.48
N THR A 392 -22.49 3.40 2.28
CA THR A 392 -23.92 3.66 2.05
C THR A 392 -24.78 2.48 2.55
N PRO A 393 -25.94 2.72 3.20
CA PRO A 393 -26.86 1.67 3.61
C PRO A 393 -27.36 0.83 2.44
N GLY A 394 -27.81 -0.38 2.73
CA GLY A 394 -28.34 -1.32 1.75
C GLY A 394 -27.37 -2.44 1.40
N PRO A 395 -27.41 -2.98 0.17
CA PRO A 395 -26.77 -4.26 -0.14
C PRO A 395 -25.26 -4.31 0.11
N LEU A 396 -24.55 -3.19 -0.10
CA LEU A 396 -23.10 -3.09 0.16
C LEU A 396 -22.79 -3.21 1.65
N LEU A 397 -23.46 -2.42 2.49
CA LEU A 397 -23.29 -2.46 3.94
C LEU A 397 -23.68 -3.83 4.51
N GLU A 398 -24.77 -4.44 4.03
CA GLU A 398 -25.17 -5.79 4.45
C GLU A 398 -24.15 -6.87 4.04
N ALA A 399 -23.58 -6.77 2.85
CA ALA A 399 -22.54 -7.68 2.41
C ALA A 399 -21.25 -7.52 3.20
N TRP A 400 -20.87 -6.28 3.53
CA TRP A 400 -19.72 -5.99 4.38
C TRP A 400 -19.94 -6.49 5.81
N SER A 401 -21.15 -6.32 6.34
CA SER A 401 -21.58 -6.86 7.63
C SER A 401 -21.43 -8.38 7.70
N ARG A 402 -21.99 -9.10 6.71
CA ARG A 402 -21.84 -10.56 6.59
C ARG A 402 -20.39 -11.01 6.40
N ALA A 403 -19.52 -10.14 5.91
CA ALA A 403 -18.09 -10.38 5.78
C ALA A 403 -17.29 -10.05 7.05
N GLY A 404 -17.93 -9.63 8.14
CA GLY A 404 -17.29 -9.32 9.42
C GLY A 404 -16.80 -7.87 9.56
N TYR A 405 -17.33 -6.94 8.75
CA TYR A 405 -16.95 -5.53 8.74
C TYR A 405 -15.41 -5.33 8.64
N GLU A 406 -14.85 -4.39 9.39
CA GLU A 406 -13.40 -4.11 9.42
C GLU A 406 -12.58 -5.26 10.02
N ASN A 407 -13.23 -6.13 10.80
CA ASN A 407 -12.60 -7.31 11.39
C ASN A 407 -12.39 -8.42 10.36
N GLY A 408 -13.23 -8.45 9.32
CA GLY A 408 -13.14 -9.38 8.21
C GLY A 408 -11.96 -9.16 7.27
N LEU A 409 -11.86 -10.04 6.26
CA LEU A 409 -10.81 -10.00 5.24
C LEU A 409 -10.89 -8.76 4.34
N LEU A 410 -12.05 -8.09 4.24
CA LEU A 410 -12.21 -6.86 3.47
C LEU A 410 -11.59 -5.65 4.18
N GLY A 411 -11.62 -5.59 5.51
CA GLY A 411 -11.09 -4.45 6.26
C GLY A 411 -11.87 -3.14 6.03
N TYR A 412 -11.15 -2.02 5.94
CA TYR A 412 -11.73 -0.67 5.86
C TYR A 412 -12.02 -0.23 4.42
N PRO A 413 -13.03 0.63 4.19
CA PRO A 413 -13.24 1.26 2.89
C PRO A 413 -12.05 2.15 2.52
N THR A 414 -11.66 2.14 1.24
CA THR A 414 -10.59 2.98 0.66
C THR A 414 -11.13 4.06 -0.27
N ALA A 415 -12.43 4.02 -0.58
CA ALA A 415 -13.15 5.00 -1.37
C ALA A 415 -14.64 5.01 -0.97
N ASP A 416 -15.32 6.12 -1.24
CA ASP A 416 -16.78 6.18 -1.21
C ASP A 416 -17.39 5.20 -2.24
N SER A 417 -18.59 4.68 -1.96
CA SER A 417 -19.30 3.83 -2.92
C SER A 417 -19.63 4.58 -4.21
N ALA A 418 -19.29 4.00 -5.36
CA ALA A 418 -19.69 4.47 -6.68
C ALA A 418 -20.92 3.70 -7.15
N CYS A 419 -22.07 4.39 -7.24
CA CYS A 419 -23.38 3.80 -7.49
C CYS A 419 -24.10 4.45 -8.67
N THR A 420 -24.77 3.63 -9.47
CA THR A 420 -25.76 3.97 -10.48
C THR A 420 -27.10 3.30 -10.15
N ALA A 421 -28.13 3.52 -10.98
CA ALA A 421 -29.40 2.81 -10.83
C ALA A 421 -29.27 1.28 -11.10
N ALA A 422 -28.23 0.85 -11.82
CA ALA A 422 -28.05 -0.54 -12.25
C ALA A 422 -26.98 -1.30 -11.46
N ASP A 423 -26.00 -0.58 -10.90
CA ASP A 423 -24.87 -1.16 -10.18
C ASP A 423 -24.35 -0.28 -9.03
N CYS A 424 -23.64 -0.90 -8.08
CA CYS A 424 -22.89 -0.21 -7.04
C CYS A 424 -21.58 -0.95 -6.80
N THR A 425 -20.50 -0.22 -6.52
CA THR A 425 -19.22 -0.79 -6.09
C THR A 425 -18.57 0.06 -5.00
N GLN A 426 -17.84 -0.58 -4.10
CA GLN A 426 -17.02 0.09 -3.11
C GLN A 426 -15.74 -0.68 -2.86
N ASP A 427 -14.63 0.03 -2.90
CA ASP A 427 -13.30 -0.51 -2.65
C ASP A 427 -12.97 -0.54 -1.17
N PHE A 428 -12.34 -1.63 -0.74
CA PHE A 428 -11.88 -1.88 0.62
C PHE A 428 -10.40 -2.30 0.60
N THR A 429 -9.73 -2.16 1.74
CA THR A 429 -8.32 -2.58 1.91
C THR A 429 -8.06 -4.03 1.54
N GLY A 430 -9.09 -4.87 1.60
CA GLY A 430 -9.06 -6.31 1.43
C GLY A 430 -9.81 -6.81 0.20
N GLY A 431 -10.39 -5.93 -0.61
CA GLY A 431 -11.09 -6.31 -1.84
C GLY A 431 -12.07 -5.26 -2.32
N VAL A 432 -13.11 -5.71 -3.02
CA VAL A 432 -14.22 -4.87 -3.49
C VAL A 432 -15.53 -5.55 -3.13
N ILE A 433 -16.51 -4.77 -2.71
CA ILE A 433 -17.91 -5.20 -2.68
C ILE A 433 -18.62 -4.50 -3.83
N GLY A 434 -19.48 -5.23 -4.52
CA GLY A 434 -20.42 -4.59 -5.42
C GLY A 434 -21.78 -5.25 -5.39
N TRP A 435 -22.70 -4.64 -6.11
CA TRP A 435 -24.08 -5.08 -6.23
C TRP A 435 -24.59 -4.79 -7.63
N THR A 436 -25.40 -5.69 -8.17
CA THR A 436 -26.23 -5.45 -9.35
C THR A 436 -27.62 -6.05 -9.11
N ALA A 437 -28.65 -5.56 -9.81
CA ALA A 437 -29.99 -6.12 -9.69
C ALA A 437 -30.05 -7.62 -10.04
N ALA A 438 -29.18 -8.10 -10.94
CA ALA A 438 -29.16 -9.49 -11.40
C ALA A 438 -28.40 -10.43 -10.45
N ALA A 439 -27.30 -9.97 -9.83
CA ALA A 439 -26.40 -10.82 -9.05
C ALA A 439 -26.58 -10.65 -7.53
N GLY A 440 -27.31 -9.63 -7.07
CA GLY A 440 -27.28 -9.21 -5.69
C GLY A 440 -25.90 -8.70 -5.29
N ALA A 441 -25.61 -8.68 -3.99
CA ALA A 441 -24.33 -8.19 -3.48
C ALA A 441 -23.28 -9.31 -3.51
N TRP A 442 -22.13 -9.02 -4.10
CA TRP A 442 -21.00 -9.91 -4.24
C TRP A 442 -19.73 -9.23 -3.71
N ARG A 443 -18.71 -10.04 -3.43
CA ARG A 443 -17.40 -9.58 -3.00
C ARG A 443 -16.29 -10.27 -3.78
N VAL A 444 -15.19 -9.57 -4.00
CA VAL A 444 -13.97 -10.09 -4.62
C VAL A 444 -12.79 -9.67 -3.75
N TYR A 445 -12.03 -10.62 -3.18
CA TYR A 445 -10.90 -10.31 -2.30
C TYR A 445 -9.66 -9.84 -3.09
N MET A 446 -8.75 -9.10 -2.44
CA MET A 446 -7.68 -8.29 -3.06
C MET A 446 -6.94 -8.92 -4.25
N GLY A 447 -6.49 -10.17 -4.13
CA GLY A 447 -5.74 -10.83 -5.21
C GLY A 447 -6.53 -10.90 -6.51
N MET A 448 -7.85 -11.11 -6.41
CA MET A 448 -8.77 -11.25 -7.54
C MET A 448 -9.45 -9.92 -7.90
N GLY A 449 -9.70 -9.05 -6.91
CA GLY A 449 -10.42 -7.79 -7.09
C GLY A 449 -9.66 -6.79 -7.96
N GLY A 450 -8.34 -6.67 -7.77
CA GLY A 450 -7.50 -5.85 -8.63
C GLY A 450 -7.50 -6.34 -10.08
N VAL A 451 -7.40 -7.66 -10.28
CA VAL A 451 -7.39 -8.30 -11.62
C VAL A 451 -8.73 -8.12 -12.32
N TRP A 452 -9.85 -8.26 -11.62
CA TRP A 452 -11.18 -8.01 -12.17
C TRP A 452 -11.35 -6.56 -12.64
N LYS A 453 -10.92 -5.58 -11.83
CA LYS A 453 -10.96 -4.15 -12.22
C LYS A 453 -10.09 -3.87 -13.43
N ALA A 454 -8.87 -4.41 -13.47
CA ALA A 454 -7.97 -4.27 -14.61
C ALA A 454 -8.55 -4.90 -15.88
N ALA A 455 -9.12 -6.10 -15.80
CA ALA A 455 -9.77 -6.77 -16.93
C ALA A 455 -10.89 -5.90 -17.52
N ARG A 456 -11.76 -5.33 -16.66
CA ARG A 456 -12.83 -4.43 -17.12
C ARG A 456 -12.29 -3.14 -17.76
N SER A 457 -11.28 -2.52 -17.14
CA SER A 457 -10.64 -1.33 -17.70
C SER A 457 -9.97 -1.59 -19.06
N ASN A 458 -9.48 -2.81 -19.28
CA ASN A 458 -8.90 -3.25 -20.55
C ASN A 458 -9.94 -3.70 -21.59
N GLY A 459 -11.23 -3.53 -21.29
CA GLY A 459 -12.32 -3.94 -22.18
C GLY A 459 -12.50 -5.46 -22.31
N GLU A 460 -11.99 -6.24 -21.36
CA GLU A 460 -12.29 -7.67 -21.33
C GLU A 460 -13.77 -7.90 -21.00
N PRO A 461 -14.49 -8.77 -21.74
CA PRO A 461 -15.91 -9.01 -21.53
C PRO A 461 -16.15 -9.95 -20.34
N ILE A 462 -15.46 -9.76 -19.20
CA ILE A 462 -15.61 -10.59 -18.01
C ILE A 462 -16.96 -10.36 -17.32
N GLY A 463 -17.48 -9.12 -17.37
CA GLY A 463 -18.73 -8.72 -16.73
C GLY A 463 -18.65 -8.64 -15.21
N PHE A 464 -19.79 -8.74 -14.54
CA PHE A 464 -19.89 -8.74 -13.07
C PHE A 464 -19.89 -10.17 -12.50
N PRO A 465 -19.50 -10.35 -11.23
CA PRO A 465 -19.62 -11.64 -10.54
C PRO A 465 -21.05 -12.18 -10.54
N LEU A 466 -21.16 -13.50 -10.62
CA LEU A 466 -22.42 -14.25 -10.49
C LEU A 466 -22.64 -14.80 -9.08
N GLY A 467 -21.65 -14.66 -8.19
CA GLY A 467 -21.68 -15.18 -6.83
C GLY A 467 -20.40 -14.85 -6.08
N ASN A 468 -20.25 -15.42 -4.88
CA ASN A 468 -19.05 -15.26 -4.07
C ASN A 468 -17.89 -16.13 -4.58
N GLU A 469 -16.67 -15.77 -4.17
CA GLU A 469 -15.47 -16.58 -4.38
C GLU A 469 -15.61 -17.97 -3.71
N VAL A 470 -15.17 -19.00 -4.42
CA VAL A 470 -15.12 -20.40 -3.97
C VAL A 470 -13.66 -20.81 -3.87
N CYS A 471 -13.21 -21.08 -2.65
CA CYS A 471 -11.84 -21.49 -2.34
C CYS A 471 -11.75 -22.98 -1.98
N GLY A 472 -10.53 -23.53 -2.01
CA GLY A 472 -10.27 -24.94 -1.70
C GLY A 472 -10.20 -25.83 -2.94
N ILE A 473 -10.07 -25.23 -4.13
CA ILE A 473 -9.72 -25.98 -5.34
C ILE A 473 -8.23 -26.35 -5.33
N ARG A 474 -7.78 -27.07 -6.36
CA ARG A 474 -6.42 -27.64 -6.49
C ARG A 474 -5.32 -26.73 -5.94
N ASN A 475 -4.45 -27.28 -5.09
CA ASN A 475 -3.29 -26.57 -4.52
C ASN A 475 -3.63 -25.25 -3.78
N GLY A 476 -4.81 -25.17 -3.15
CA GLY A 476 -5.22 -24.01 -2.36
C GLY A 476 -5.69 -22.83 -3.20
N GLY A 477 -6.08 -23.07 -4.46
CA GLY A 477 -6.64 -22.04 -5.32
C GLY A 477 -8.05 -21.62 -4.91
N CYS A 478 -8.50 -20.55 -5.55
CA CYS A 478 -9.86 -20.03 -5.47
C CYS A 478 -10.35 -19.66 -6.88
N TYR A 479 -11.65 -19.70 -7.10
CA TYR A 479 -12.26 -19.19 -8.33
C TYR A 479 -13.52 -18.38 -8.03
N GLN A 480 -13.88 -17.53 -8.96
CA GLN A 480 -15.16 -16.84 -8.96
C GLN A 480 -15.71 -16.80 -10.38
N LEU A 481 -17.02 -17.01 -10.49
CA LEU A 481 -17.73 -16.99 -11.77
C LEU A 481 -18.25 -15.59 -12.06
N PHE A 482 -18.16 -15.19 -13.31
CA PHE A 482 -18.61 -13.91 -13.83
C PHE A 482 -19.48 -14.14 -15.07
N GLN A 483 -20.26 -13.13 -15.46
CA GLN A 483 -21.19 -13.22 -16.58
C GLN A 483 -20.53 -13.66 -17.91
N GLY A 484 -19.30 -13.22 -18.18
CA GLY A 484 -18.59 -13.54 -19.42
C GLY A 484 -17.29 -14.31 -19.23
N GLY A 485 -17.03 -14.82 -18.02
CA GLY A 485 -15.92 -15.73 -17.79
C GLY A 485 -15.70 -16.10 -16.34
N THR A 486 -14.48 -16.48 -16.02
CA THR A 486 -14.08 -16.83 -14.65
C THR A 486 -12.77 -16.15 -14.30
N LEU A 487 -12.60 -15.84 -13.03
CA LEU A 487 -11.35 -15.39 -12.46
C LEU A 487 -10.88 -16.45 -11.49
N LEU A 488 -9.64 -16.90 -11.63
CA LEU A 488 -9.02 -17.89 -10.74
C LEU A 488 -7.77 -17.32 -10.12
N PHE A 489 -7.54 -17.71 -8.88
CA PHE A 489 -6.30 -17.49 -8.14
C PHE A 489 -5.69 -18.83 -7.75
N SER A 490 -4.36 -18.94 -7.85
CA SER A 490 -3.60 -19.95 -7.11
C SER A 490 -2.38 -19.32 -6.44
N PRO A 491 -1.89 -19.86 -5.32
CA PRO A 491 -0.66 -19.37 -4.70
C PRO A 491 0.56 -19.40 -5.63
N ALA A 492 0.60 -20.35 -6.58
CA ALA A 492 1.73 -20.53 -7.48
C ALA A 492 1.70 -19.59 -8.70
N THR A 493 0.51 -19.30 -9.24
CA THR A 493 0.36 -18.56 -10.49
C THR A 493 -0.12 -17.13 -10.29
N GLY A 494 -0.78 -16.82 -9.18
CA GLY A 494 -1.51 -15.56 -9.00
C GLY A 494 -2.92 -15.62 -9.59
N ALA A 495 -3.52 -14.45 -9.84
CA ALA A 495 -4.91 -14.34 -10.25
C ALA A 495 -5.06 -13.91 -11.72
N PHE A 496 -5.88 -14.62 -12.51
CA PHE A 496 -6.12 -14.32 -13.93
C PHE A 496 -7.55 -14.61 -14.36
N THR A 497 -8.01 -13.85 -15.35
CA THR A 497 -9.28 -14.06 -16.04
C THR A 497 -9.13 -15.06 -17.19
N VAL A 498 -10.17 -15.86 -17.41
CA VAL A 498 -10.33 -16.72 -18.60
C VAL A 498 -11.73 -16.48 -19.16
N THR A 499 -11.83 -16.04 -20.42
CA THR A 499 -13.08 -15.56 -21.04
C THR A 499 -13.32 -16.16 -22.43
N GLY A 500 -14.56 -16.11 -22.91
CA GLY A 500 -14.93 -16.44 -24.29
C GLY A 500 -14.48 -17.82 -24.77
N ARG A 501 -13.99 -17.91 -26.02
CA ARG A 501 -13.51 -19.16 -26.64
C ARG A 501 -12.38 -19.83 -25.85
N MET A 502 -11.54 -19.04 -25.17
CA MET A 502 -10.47 -19.54 -24.32
C MET A 502 -11.04 -20.33 -23.13
N LEU A 503 -12.08 -19.78 -22.49
CA LEU A 503 -12.76 -20.45 -21.39
C LEU A 503 -13.43 -21.75 -21.84
N SER A 504 -14.16 -21.73 -22.95
CA SER A 504 -14.81 -22.94 -23.47
C SER A 504 -13.81 -24.05 -23.80
N TYR A 505 -12.64 -23.71 -24.35
CA TYR A 505 -11.57 -24.67 -24.59
C TYR A 505 -10.92 -25.16 -23.29
N TRP A 506 -10.58 -24.25 -22.38
CA TRP A 506 -9.98 -24.63 -21.10
C TRP A 506 -10.91 -25.54 -20.28
N GLN A 507 -12.22 -25.28 -20.31
CA GLN A 507 -13.26 -26.16 -19.77
C GLN A 507 -13.21 -27.55 -20.40
N SER A 508 -13.14 -27.67 -21.73
CA SER A 508 -13.10 -28.98 -22.39
C SER A 508 -11.84 -29.78 -22.07
N THR A 509 -10.78 -29.12 -21.60
CA THR A 509 -9.54 -29.77 -21.13
C THR A 509 -9.55 -30.15 -19.65
N GLY A 510 -10.63 -29.85 -18.90
CA GLY A 510 -10.79 -30.17 -17.48
C GLY A 510 -10.38 -29.05 -16.51
N PHE A 511 -10.41 -27.79 -16.96
CA PHE A 511 -10.09 -26.60 -16.14
C PHE A 511 -8.70 -26.70 -15.46
N GLU A 512 -8.58 -26.20 -14.23
CA GLU A 512 -7.32 -26.11 -13.47
C GLU A 512 -6.78 -27.47 -13.05
N SER A 513 -7.66 -28.47 -12.97
CA SER A 513 -7.28 -29.86 -12.68
C SER A 513 -6.92 -30.65 -13.95
N GLY A 514 -7.12 -30.04 -15.12
CA GLY A 514 -7.01 -30.67 -16.42
C GLY A 514 -5.63 -30.65 -17.07
N ARG A 515 -5.65 -30.77 -18.41
CA ARG A 515 -4.44 -30.85 -19.24
C ARG A 515 -3.64 -29.56 -19.27
N LEU A 516 -4.28 -28.41 -19.03
CA LEU A 516 -3.63 -27.10 -19.07
C LEU A 516 -3.18 -26.59 -17.69
N GLY A 517 -3.91 -26.93 -16.62
CA GLY A 517 -3.64 -26.39 -15.29
C GLY A 517 -4.16 -24.96 -15.12
N TYR A 518 -3.61 -24.24 -14.14
CA TYR A 518 -3.96 -22.83 -13.89
C TYR A 518 -3.47 -21.91 -15.02
N PRO A 519 -4.19 -20.80 -15.31
CA PRO A 519 -3.62 -19.72 -16.11
C PRO A 519 -2.40 -19.10 -15.40
N THR A 520 -1.40 -18.70 -16.18
CA THR A 520 -0.13 -18.10 -15.71
C THR A 520 0.11 -16.70 -16.26
N SER A 521 -0.79 -16.20 -17.12
CA SER A 521 -0.75 -14.84 -17.64
C SER A 521 -2.15 -14.30 -17.93
N PRO A 522 -2.33 -12.98 -18.06
CA PRO A 522 -3.50 -12.42 -18.72
C PRO A 522 -3.58 -12.91 -20.17
N ALA A 523 -4.79 -12.89 -20.75
CA ALA A 523 -4.96 -13.17 -22.16
C ALA A 523 -4.47 -11.96 -23.00
N SER A 524 -3.63 -12.22 -23.99
CA SER A 524 -3.23 -11.21 -24.98
C SER A 524 -4.07 -11.42 -26.24
N CYS A 525 -4.91 -10.45 -26.56
CA CYS A 525 -5.88 -10.52 -27.65
C CYS A 525 -5.77 -9.32 -28.60
N SER A 526 -6.16 -9.50 -29.87
CA SER A 526 -6.45 -8.40 -30.79
C SER A 526 -7.62 -7.55 -30.29
N ALA A 527 -7.81 -6.34 -30.83
CA ALA A 527 -8.86 -5.41 -30.38
C ALA A 527 -10.28 -6.00 -30.53
N THR A 528 -10.51 -6.80 -31.57
CA THR A 528 -11.76 -7.56 -31.81
C THR A 528 -11.83 -8.86 -30.99
N ARG A 529 -10.76 -9.20 -30.26
CA ARG A 529 -10.59 -10.45 -29.50
C ARG A 529 -10.81 -11.73 -30.32
N SER A 530 -10.68 -11.64 -31.63
CA SER A 530 -10.73 -12.79 -32.53
C SER A 530 -9.43 -13.58 -32.52
N ASP A 531 -8.32 -12.92 -32.18
CA ASP A 531 -6.98 -13.50 -32.15
C ASP A 531 -6.43 -13.36 -30.74
N CYS A 532 -6.32 -14.48 -30.04
CA CYS A 532 -5.99 -14.49 -28.62
C CYS A 532 -4.98 -15.57 -28.28
N ARG A 533 -4.16 -15.30 -27.28
CA ARG A 533 -3.31 -16.28 -26.62
C ARG A 533 -3.33 -16.11 -25.12
N GLN A 534 -3.17 -17.22 -24.40
CA GLN A 534 -3.00 -17.20 -22.94
C GLN A 534 -2.10 -18.35 -22.51
N SER A 535 -1.21 -18.06 -21.56
CA SER A 535 -0.33 -19.06 -20.97
C SER A 535 -1.00 -19.74 -19.78
N PHE A 536 -0.75 -21.04 -19.67
CA PHE A 536 -1.16 -21.90 -18.56
C PHE A 536 0.06 -22.68 -18.04
N GLU A 537 -0.08 -23.34 -16.90
CA GLU A 537 1.00 -24.14 -16.27
C GLU A 537 1.63 -25.15 -17.25
N LYS A 538 0.80 -25.79 -18.09
CA LYS A 538 1.21 -26.91 -18.95
C LYS A 538 1.23 -26.58 -20.44
N GLY A 539 1.10 -25.31 -20.81
CA GLY A 539 1.21 -24.89 -22.21
C GLY A 539 0.65 -23.52 -22.50
N VAL A 540 0.73 -23.12 -23.76
CA VAL A 540 0.16 -21.85 -24.26
C VAL A 540 -0.98 -22.19 -25.21
N VAL A 541 -2.16 -21.66 -24.94
CA VAL A 541 -3.30 -21.80 -25.86
C VAL A 541 -3.34 -20.58 -26.77
N GLY A 542 -3.54 -20.80 -28.07
CA GLY A 542 -3.69 -19.74 -29.05
C GLY A 542 -4.76 -20.04 -30.09
N PHE A 543 -5.40 -18.99 -30.60
CA PHE A 543 -6.29 -19.05 -31.75
C PHE A 543 -6.38 -17.70 -32.46
N SER A 544 -6.92 -17.74 -33.68
CA SER A 544 -7.28 -16.61 -34.51
C SER A 544 -8.75 -16.67 -34.94
N ALA A 545 -9.19 -15.66 -35.70
CA ALA A 545 -10.49 -15.66 -36.37
C ALA A 545 -10.71 -16.91 -37.26
N THR A 546 -9.63 -17.50 -37.76
CA THR A 546 -9.63 -18.60 -38.73
C THR A 546 -9.21 -19.94 -38.15
N THR A 547 -8.80 -19.98 -36.88
CA THR A 547 -8.31 -21.21 -36.23
C THR A 547 -9.08 -21.50 -34.95
N SER A 548 -9.20 -22.79 -34.63
CA SER A 548 -9.71 -23.23 -33.33
C SER A 548 -8.65 -23.05 -32.23
N PRO A 549 -9.06 -22.90 -30.96
CA PRO A 549 -8.12 -22.93 -29.84
C PRO A 549 -7.32 -24.22 -29.83
N GLU A 550 -5.99 -24.08 -29.88
CA GLU A 550 -5.05 -25.20 -29.80
C GLU A 550 -3.98 -24.93 -28.75
N THR A 551 -3.55 -26.00 -28.08
CA THR A 551 -2.50 -25.95 -27.06
C THR A 551 -1.15 -26.22 -27.71
N VAL A 552 -0.18 -25.34 -27.47
CA VAL A 552 1.26 -25.63 -27.62
C VAL A 552 1.78 -26.05 -26.25
N PRO A 553 2.06 -27.35 -26.02
CA PRO A 553 2.48 -27.85 -24.71
C PRO A 553 3.71 -27.12 -24.16
N ALA A 554 3.77 -26.97 -22.84
CA ALA A 554 4.92 -26.36 -22.18
C ALA A 554 6.20 -27.15 -22.50
N GLY A 555 7.25 -26.44 -22.91
CA GLY A 555 8.51 -27.05 -23.32
C GLY A 555 9.20 -26.27 -24.45
N PRO A 556 10.19 -26.90 -25.12
CA PRO A 556 11.00 -26.24 -26.15
C PRO A 556 10.17 -25.63 -27.29
N MET A 557 9.09 -26.28 -27.70
CA MET A 557 8.23 -25.78 -28.79
C MET A 557 7.43 -24.54 -28.40
N ALA A 558 6.85 -24.49 -27.19
CA ALA A 558 6.21 -23.28 -26.70
C ALA A 558 7.20 -22.10 -26.57
N ALA A 559 8.43 -22.37 -26.12
CA ALA A 559 9.49 -21.37 -26.06
C ALA A 559 9.88 -20.85 -27.45
N ALA A 560 10.04 -21.74 -28.43
CA ALA A 560 10.34 -21.37 -29.82
C ALA A 560 9.20 -20.57 -30.46
N TRP A 561 7.93 -20.90 -30.18
CA TRP A 561 6.80 -20.08 -30.65
C TRP A 561 6.84 -18.66 -30.06
N GLY A 562 7.20 -18.54 -28.78
CA GLY A 562 7.40 -17.24 -28.13
C GLY A 562 8.53 -16.43 -28.76
N GLN A 563 9.68 -17.05 -29.03
CA GLN A 563 10.81 -16.42 -29.73
C GLN A 563 10.44 -16.01 -31.17
N ALA A 564 9.55 -16.76 -31.82
CA ALA A 564 9.03 -16.44 -33.15
C ALA A 564 7.96 -15.33 -33.15
N GLY A 565 7.63 -14.74 -31.99
CA GLY A 565 6.66 -13.64 -31.85
C GLY A 565 5.21 -14.06 -31.64
N TYR A 566 4.96 -15.32 -31.24
CA TYR A 566 3.62 -15.89 -31.06
C TYR A 566 2.71 -15.70 -32.30
N GLY A 567 1.40 -15.49 -32.09
CA GLY A 567 0.38 -15.34 -33.12
C GLY A 567 0.65 -14.25 -34.16
N PRO A 568 1.07 -13.02 -33.78
CA PRO A 568 1.47 -11.99 -34.75
C PRO A 568 2.77 -12.29 -35.50
N GLY A 569 3.55 -13.25 -35.00
CA GLY A 569 4.89 -13.56 -35.47
C GLY A 569 4.98 -14.37 -36.77
N ALA A 570 6.16 -14.94 -36.98
CA ALA A 570 6.53 -15.61 -38.23
C ALA A 570 5.69 -16.87 -38.52
N LEU A 571 5.26 -17.59 -37.47
CA LEU A 571 4.48 -18.83 -37.60
C LEU A 571 2.96 -18.61 -37.64
N GLY A 572 2.45 -17.55 -37.04
CA GLY A 572 1.01 -17.41 -36.82
C GLY A 572 0.51 -18.19 -35.61
N TYR A 573 -0.79 -18.50 -35.61
CA TYR A 573 -1.45 -19.30 -34.57
C TYR A 573 -1.41 -20.80 -34.88
N PRO A 574 -1.45 -21.68 -33.86
CA PRO A 574 -1.48 -23.12 -34.04
C PRO A 574 -2.75 -23.58 -34.77
N THR A 575 -2.62 -24.63 -35.58
CA THR A 575 -3.71 -25.23 -36.37
C THR A 575 -3.93 -26.72 -36.06
N SER A 576 -3.07 -27.30 -35.23
CA SER A 576 -3.17 -28.67 -34.75
C SER A 576 -2.66 -28.78 -33.32
N GLY A 577 -2.97 -29.88 -32.64
CA GLY A 577 -2.21 -30.33 -31.47
C GLY A 577 -0.77 -30.75 -31.84
N GLN A 578 0.09 -30.84 -30.83
CA GLN A 578 1.45 -31.37 -30.98
C GLN A 578 1.42 -32.88 -31.21
N VAL A 579 2.16 -33.35 -32.21
CA VAL A 579 2.33 -34.76 -32.54
C VAL A 579 3.79 -35.15 -32.27
N CYS A 580 3.98 -36.21 -31.49
CA CYS A 580 5.29 -36.74 -31.11
C CYS A 580 5.45 -38.20 -31.54
N GLY A 581 6.69 -38.68 -31.54
CA GLY A 581 7.03 -40.03 -32.03
C GLY A 581 7.62 -40.02 -33.44
N LEU A 582 8.11 -38.86 -33.89
CA LEU A 582 8.94 -38.79 -35.10
C LEU A 582 10.31 -39.44 -34.85
N LYS A 583 11.09 -39.57 -35.92
CA LYS A 583 12.47 -40.07 -35.91
C LYS A 583 13.29 -39.43 -34.79
N ASP A 584 14.16 -40.20 -34.14
CA ASP A 584 15.07 -39.71 -33.07
C ASP A 584 14.34 -39.00 -31.90
N GLY A 585 13.08 -39.37 -31.64
CA GLY A 585 12.28 -38.81 -30.54
C GLY A 585 11.69 -37.43 -30.82
N GLY A 586 11.60 -37.03 -32.09
CA GLY A 586 11.10 -35.70 -32.45
C GLY A 586 9.58 -35.52 -32.34
N CYS A 587 9.18 -34.26 -32.43
CA CYS A 587 7.79 -33.82 -32.43
C CYS A 587 7.58 -32.71 -33.47
N PHE A 588 6.34 -32.51 -33.90
CA PHE A 588 5.95 -31.34 -34.68
C PHE A 588 4.58 -30.80 -34.27
N GLN A 589 4.33 -29.55 -34.62
CA GLN A 589 3.02 -28.92 -34.49
C GLN A 589 2.81 -27.94 -35.63
N MET A 590 1.61 -27.96 -36.21
CA MET A 590 1.26 -27.11 -37.34
C MET A 590 0.77 -25.74 -36.88
N PHE A 591 1.12 -24.72 -37.66
CA PHE A 591 0.71 -23.33 -37.51
C PHE A 591 0.23 -22.81 -38.88
N VAL A 592 -0.46 -21.66 -38.87
CA VAL A 592 -1.00 -21.06 -40.10
C VAL A 592 0.06 -20.85 -41.18
N LYS A 593 1.29 -20.45 -40.81
CA LYS A 593 2.38 -20.13 -41.75
C LYS A 593 3.51 -21.18 -41.78
N GLY A 594 3.31 -22.36 -41.20
CA GLY A 594 4.34 -23.39 -41.18
C GLY A 594 4.17 -24.42 -40.06
N ALA A 595 5.28 -24.91 -39.53
CA ALA A 595 5.31 -25.82 -38.41
C ALA A 595 6.45 -25.46 -37.44
N LEU A 596 6.32 -25.86 -36.18
CA LEU A 596 7.48 -26.07 -35.32
C LEU A 596 7.89 -27.53 -35.41
N MET A 597 9.19 -27.76 -35.57
CA MET A 597 9.81 -29.08 -35.54
C MET A 597 10.74 -29.14 -34.35
N TYR A 598 10.67 -30.22 -33.57
CA TYR A 598 11.55 -30.45 -32.43
C TYR A 598 12.28 -31.77 -32.59
N SER A 599 13.57 -31.78 -32.24
CA SER A 599 14.32 -32.99 -31.92
C SER A 599 15.22 -32.74 -30.69
N PRO A 600 15.63 -33.79 -29.96
CA PRO A 600 16.62 -33.65 -28.89
C PRO A 600 17.95 -33.06 -29.36
N LEU A 601 18.34 -33.29 -30.63
CA LEU A 601 19.61 -32.82 -31.19
C LEU A 601 19.58 -31.33 -31.56
N THR A 602 18.50 -30.87 -32.20
CA THR A 602 18.44 -29.53 -32.80
C THR A 602 17.58 -28.52 -32.03
N GLY A 603 16.88 -28.98 -30.99
CA GLY A 603 15.87 -28.18 -30.30
C GLY A 603 14.64 -27.91 -31.18
N ALA A 604 13.82 -26.95 -30.78
CA ALA A 604 12.62 -26.57 -31.52
C ALA A 604 12.94 -25.46 -32.52
N GLN A 605 12.67 -25.70 -33.79
CA GLN A 605 12.98 -24.80 -34.90
C GLN A 605 11.74 -24.55 -35.77
N THR A 606 11.66 -23.35 -36.34
CA THR A 606 10.57 -22.99 -37.27
C THR A 606 10.80 -23.62 -38.64
N SER A 607 9.76 -24.16 -39.25
CA SER A 607 9.77 -24.60 -40.64
C SER A 607 8.62 -23.89 -41.37
N LEU A 608 8.94 -22.75 -41.96
CA LEU A 608 7.96 -21.86 -42.59
C LEU A 608 7.52 -22.39 -43.95
N LEU A 609 6.27 -22.15 -44.34
CA LEU A 609 5.79 -22.45 -45.69
C LEU A 609 6.61 -21.66 -46.73
N GLY A 610 7.03 -22.33 -47.79
CA GLY A 610 7.81 -21.73 -48.87
C GLY A 610 8.88 -22.66 -49.42
N PRO A 611 9.70 -22.17 -50.39
CA PRO A 611 10.57 -23.02 -51.21
C PRO A 611 11.58 -23.87 -50.42
N ILE A 612 12.11 -23.35 -49.32
CA ILE A 612 13.05 -24.09 -48.46
C ILE A 612 12.37 -25.32 -47.85
N ARG A 613 11.15 -25.14 -47.29
CA ARG A 613 10.37 -26.24 -46.73
C ARG A 613 9.88 -27.19 -47.81
N ASP A 614 9.50 -26.69 -48.98
CA ASP A 614 9.07 -27.53 -50.11
C ASP A 614 10.19 -28.47 -50.57
N LEU A 615 11.44 -28.00 -50.62
CA LEU A 615 12.59 -28.86 -50.90
C LEU A 615 12.81 -29.90 -49.79
N TRP A 616 12.73 -29.48 -48.52
CA TRP A 616 12.90 -30.39 -47.41
C TRP A 616 11.82 -31.48 -47.38
N GLN A 617 10.56 -31.11 -47.69
CA GLN A 617 9.45 -32.03 -47.89
C GLN A 617 9.75 -33.04 -49.01
N LYS A 618 10.17 -32.56 -50.20
CA LYS A 618 10.56 -33.43 -51.32
C LYS A 618 11.72 -34.36 -50.98
N SER A 619 12.56 -33.96 -50.04
CA SER A 619 13.70 -34.73 -49.56
C SER A 619 13.33 -35.77 -48.49
N GLY A 620 12.06 -35.85 -48.08
CA GLY A 620 11.57 -36.80 -47.07
C GLY A 620 11.49 -36.24 -45.65
N PHE A 621 11.44 -34.92 -45.48
CA PHE A 621 11.45 -34.23 -44.17
C PHE A 621 12.58 -34.74 -43.25
N GLU A 622 12.31 -34.97 -41.97
CA GLU A 622 13.28 -35.47 -40.99
C GLU A 622 13.77 -36.89 -41.27
N GLY A 623 12.97 -37.67 -42.01
CA GLY A 623 13.37 -39.00 -42.51
C GLY A 623 14.40 -38.93 -43.63
N GLY A 624 14.52 -37.77 -44.29
CA GLY A 624 15.41 -37.51 -45.40
C GLY A 624 16.87 -37.32 -45.02
N TYR A 625 17.69 -37.09 -46.05
CA TYR A 625 19.15 -36.91 -45.92
C TYR A 625 19.56 -35.60 -45.21
N LEU A 626 18.67 -34.60 -45.12
CA LEU A 626 18.91 -33.35 -44.38
C LEU A 626 18.70 -33.50 -42.87
N GLY A 627 17.80 -34.41 -42.46
CA GLY A 627 17.33 -34.56 -41.09
C GLY A 627 16.51 -33.36 -40.59
N TYR A 628 16.57 -33.08 -39.29
CA TYR A 628 15.79 -32.01 -38.65
C TYR A 628 16.30 -30.61 -38.98
N PRO A 629 15.43 -29.58 -39.04
CA PRO A 629 15.87 -28.20 -39.03
C PRO A 629 16.69 -27.89 -37.77
N ALA A 630 17.78 -27.15 -37.95
CA ALA A 630 18.74 -26.76 -36.91
C ALA A 630 18.84 -25.24 -36.71
N SER A 631 18.13 -24.46 -37.52
CA SER A 631 17.91 -23.03 -37.32
C SER A 631 16.49 -22.66 -37.77
N GLY A 632 16.04 -21.45 -37.46
CA GLY A 632 14.95 -20.81 -38.21
C GLY A 632 15.38 -20.46 -39.64
N VAL A 633 14.43 -19.98 -40.44
CA VAL A 633 14.71 -19.42 -41.78
C VAL A 633 15.31 -18.03 -41.61
N ILE A 634 16.53 -17.82 -42.13
CA ILE A 634 17.25 -16.56 -42.08
C ILE A 634 17.28 -15.97 -43.49
N CYS A 635 16.77 -14.76 -43.64
CA CYS A 635 16.70 -14.03 -44.91
C CYS A 635 17.52 -12.74 -44.85
N GLY A 636 17.77 -12.14 -46.01
CA GLY A 636 18.60 -10.94 -46.15
C GLY A 636 20.01 -11.24 -46.66
N LEU A 637 20.20 -12.42 -47.26
CA LEU A 637 21.42 -12.72 -48.01
C LEU A 637 21.47 -11.93 -49.33
N VAL A 638 22.62 -11.98 -50.01
CA VAL A 638 22.84 -11.38 -51.33
C VAL A 638 21.72 -11.78 -52.31
N ASP A 639 21.27 -10.85 -53.16
CA ASP A 639 20.18 -11.06 -54.12
C ASP A 639 18.83 -11.48 -53.49
N GLY A 640 18.59 -11.08 -52.24
CA GLY A 640 17.34 -11.35 -51.53
C GLY A 640 17.18 -12.80 -51.06
N GLY A 641 18.28 -13.54 -50.95
CA GLY A 641 18.23 -14.94 -50.58
C GLY A 641 17.95 -15.19 -49.10
N CYS A 642 17.61 -16.44 -48.83
CA CYS A 642 17.36 -17.00 -47.52
C CYS A 642 18.04 -18.37 -47.38
N PHE A 643 18.30 -18.78 -46.15
CA PHE A 643 18.76 -20.13 -45.87
C PHE A 643 18.15 -20.69 -44.59
N GLN A 644 18.23 -22.00 -44.45
CA GLN A 644 17.95 -22.70 -43.22
C GLN A 644 18.95 -23.84 -43.04
N ASN A 645 19.54 -23.92 -41.85
CA ASN A 645 20.39 -25.04 -41.48
C ASN A 645 19.52 -26.21 -41.03
N TYR A 646 19.98 -27.40 -41.37
CA TYR A 646 19.47 -28.69 -40.96
C TYR A 646 20.60 -29.49 -40.31
N SER A 647 20.28 -30.59 -39.66
CA SER A 647 21.24 -31.42 -38.92
C SER A 647 22.42 -31.90 -39.79
N SER A 648 22.21 -32.10 -41.09
CA SER A 648 23.23 -32.64 -42.00
C SER A 648 23.59 -31.73 -43.18
N GLY A 649 22.99 -30.54 -43.29
CA GLY A 649 23.23 -29.64 -44.42
C GLY A 649 22.50 -28.30 -44.30
N THR A 650 22.65 -27.45 -45.31
CA THR A 650 21.97 -26.16 -45.41
C THR A 650 21.11 -26.15 -46.66
N VAL A 651 19.85 -25.73 -46.56
CA VAL A 651 19.04 -25.41 -47.74
C VAL A 651 19.11 -23.91 -47.96
N MET A 652 19.52 -23.52 -49.15
CA MET A 652 19.57 -22.12 -49.59
C MET A 652 18.53 -21.87 -50.65
N TRP A 653 18.02 -20.64 -50.70
CA TRP A 653 17.09 -20.20 -51.72
C TRP A 653 17.38 -18.75 -52.11
N SER A 654 17.29 -18.45 -53.40
CA SER A 654 17.13 -17.08 -53.91
C SER A 654 16.18 -17.10 -55.10
N PRO A 655 15.62 -15.94 -55.52
CA PRO A 655 14.71 -15.86 -56.67
C PRO A 655 15.28 -16.50 -57.95
N ASN A 656 16.61 -16.40 -58.15
CA ASN A 656 17.28 -16.88 -59.35
C ASN A 656 17.79 -18.33 -59.24
N SER A 657 18.11 -18.80 -58.03
CA SER A 657 18.69 -20.14 -57.83
C SER A 657 17.65 -21.23 -57.54
N GLY A 658 16.46 -20.85 -57.06
CA GLY A 658 15.54 -21.80 -56.45
C GLY A 658 16.09 -22.38 -55.15
N ALA A 659 15.36 -23.32 -54.54
CA ALA A 659 15.81 -23.94 -53.30
C ALA A 659 16.75 -25.10 -53.63
N ASN A 660 17.96 -25.11 -53.05
CA ASN A 660 18.93 -26.18 -53.22
C ASN A 660 19.66 -26.48 -51.90
N ALA A 661 19.91 -27.77 -51.65
CA ALA A 661 20.63 -28.22 -50.48
C ALA A 661 22.15 -28.31 -50.74
N ILE A 662 22.94 -27.86 -49.79
CA ILE A 662 24.38 -28.11 -49.71
C ILE A 662 24.69 -28.88 -48.43
N MET A 663 25.21 -30.10 -48.58
CA MET A 663 25.46 -30.99 -47.45
C MET A 663 26.71 -30.57 -46.67
N PHE A 664 26.71 -30.78 -45.35
CA PHE A 664 27.91 -30.58 -44.55
C PHE A 664 29.00 -31.55 -45.00
N GLY A 665 30.22 -31.05 -45.15
CA GLY A 665 31.36 -31.79 -45.67
C GLY A 665 32.06 -31.08 -46.84
N PRO A 666 32.86 -31.80 -47.64
CA PRO A 666 33.83 -31.20 -48.56
C PRO A 666 33.25 -30.19 -49.55
N PHE A 667 32.02 -30.40 -50.03
CA PHE A 667 31.35 -29.48 -50.94
C PHE A 667 31.07 -28.12 -50.29
N ARG A 668 30.54 -28.13 -49.07
CA ARG A 668 30.31 -26.90 -48.30
C ARG A 668 31.63 -26.23 -47.97
N ASP A 669 32.66 -26.97 -47.58
CA ASP A 669 33.96 -26.40 -47.21
C ASP A 669 34.63 -25.72 -48.41
N ALA A 670 34.58 -26.33 -49.59
CA ALA A 670 35.02 -25.71 -50.83
C ALA A 670 34.20 -24.44 -51.13
N TRP A 671 32.87 -24.50 -51.03
CA TRP A 671 32.02 -23.33 -51.27
C TRP A 671 32.29 -22.17 -50.29
N VAL A 672 32.42 -22.47 -48.99
CA VAL A 672 32.81 -21.53 -47.93
C VAL A 672 34.13 -20.83 -48.28
N SER A 673 35.14 -21.60 -48.71
CA SER A 673 36.46 -21.06 -49.05
C SER A 673 36.45 -20.12 -50.26
N THR A 674 35.39 -20.18 -51.09
CA THR A 674 35.19 -19.24 -52.21
C THR A 674 34.35 -18.00 -51.86
N GLY A 675 33.92 -17.86 -50.60
CA GLY A 675 33.16 -16.70 -50.11
C GLY A 675 31.65 -16.88 -50.05
N TYR A 676 31.15 -18.11 -49.91
CA TYR A 676 29.71 -18.43 -49.84
C TYR A 676 28.90 -17.89 -51.05
N GLU A 677 27.64 -17.47 -50.84
CA GLU A 677 26.74 -17.02 -51.91
C GLU A 677 27.13 -15.67 -52.52
N GLY A 678 27.83 -14.83 -51.76
CA GLY A 678 28.44 -13.59 -52.28
C GLY A 678 29.76 -13.82 -53.02
N GLY A 679 30.29 -15.04 -52.94
CA GLY A 679 31.61 -15.41 -53.43
C GLY A 679 31.68 -15.76 -54.91
N GLN A 680 32.80 -16.39 -55.28
CA GLN A 680 33.12 -16.70 -56.68
C GLN A 680 32.17 -17.74 -57.30
N LEU A 681 31.60 -18.65 -56.50
CA LEU A 681 30.66 -19.67 -56.96
C LEU A 681 29.20 -19.21 -56.99
N GLY A 682 28.80 -18.30 -56.09
CA GLY A 682 27.40 -17.90 -55.93
C GLY A 682 26.54 -18.96 -55.22
N TYR A 683 25.22 -18.89 -55.42
CA TYR A 683 24.26 -19.87 -54.84
C TYR A 683 24.38 -21.26 -55.47
N PRO A 684 24.11 -22.35 -54.71
CA PRO A 684 23.91 -23.67 -55.31
C PRO A 684 22.65 -23.68 -56.20
N VAL A 685 22.75 -24.28 -57.38
CA VAL A 685 21.65 -24.36 -58.38
C VAL A 685 21.27 -25.80 -58.74
N SER A 686 21.91 -26.79 -58.12
CA SER A 686 21.54 -28.20 -58.24
C SER A 686 21.70 -28.92 -56.90
N ALA A 687 21.10 -30.12 -56.80
CA ALA A 687 21.52 -31.09 -55.79
C ALA A 687 22.97 -31.56 -56.06
N GLN A 688 23.62 -32.10 -55.01
CA GLN A 688 24.86 -32.86 -55.18
C GLN A 688 24.56 -34.18 -55.90
N ILE A 689 25.23 -34.43 -57.01
CA ILE A 689 25.10 -35.64 -57.82
C ILE A 689 26.37 -36.46 -57.63
N CYS A 690 26.21 -37.70 -57.17
CA CYS A 690 27.28 -38.66 -56.93
C CYS A 690 27.13 -39.89 -57.81
N GLY A 691 28.21 -40.65 -57.97
CA GLY A 691 28.26 -41.84 -58.83
C GLY A 691 29.00 -41.60 -60.15
N LEU A 692 29.79 -40.51 -60.22
CA LEU A 692 30.77 -40.34 -61.30
C LEU A 692 31.90 -41.37 -61.17
N GLN A 693 32.73 -41.48 -62.21
CA GLN A 693 33.90 -42.36 -62.22
C GLN A 693 34.76 -42.21 -60.95
N ASN A 694 35.32 -43.30 -60.44
CA ASN A 694 36.16 -43.31 -59.23
C ASN A 694 35.47 -42.72 -57.98
N ASN A 695 34.15 -42.94 -57.85
CA ASN A 695 33.32 -42.45 -56.74
C ASN A 695 33.28 -40.91 -56.64
N GLY A 696 33.36 -40.22 -57.77
CA GLY A 696 33.26 -38.78 -57.80
C GLY A 696 31.83 -38.25 -57.66
N CYS A 697 31.76 -36.97 -57.30
CA CYS A 697 30.52 -36.22 -57.19
C CYS A 697 30.71 -34.82 -57.77
N PHE A 698 29.60 -34.14 -58.09
CA PHE A 698 29.61 -32.72 -58.41
C PHE A 698 28.36 -32.00 -57.91
N GLN A 699 28.47 -30.68 -57.79
CA GLN A 699 27.35 -29.80 -57.53
C GLN A 699 27.54 -28.49 -58.31
N ASN A 700 26.49 -28.05 -59.00
CA ASN A 700 26.51 -26.81 -59.75
C ASN A 700 26.10 -25.64 -58.85
N PHE A 701 26.78 -24.52 -59.09
CA PHE A 701 26.53 -23.21 -58.49
C PHE A 701 26.28 -22.20 -59.62
N ALA A 702 25.68 -21.05 -59.29
CA ALA A 702 25.28 -20.05 -60.26
C ALA A 702 26.44 -19.58 -61.18
N LYS A 703 27.68 -19.58 -60.67
CA LYS A 703 28.88 -19.10 -61.37
C LYS A 703 29.97 -20.17 -61.52
N GLY A 704 29.68 -21.44 -61.24
CA GLY A 704 30.70 -22.49 -61.32
C GLY A 704 30.22 -23.86 -60.86
N THR A 705 31.15 -24.77 -60.66
CA THR A 705 30.87 -26.15 -60.22
C THR A 705 31.89 -26.54 -59.16
N VAL A 706 31.46 -27.24 -58.11
CA VAL A 706 32.38 -27.97 -57.23
C VAL A 706 32.42 -29.42 -57.70
N MET A 707 33.63 -29.95 -57.92
CA MET A 707 33.88 -31.35 -58.27
C MET A 707 34.57 -32.03 -57.10
N TYR A 708 34.21 -33.28 -56.80
CA TYR A 708 34.86 -34.08 -55.78
C TYR A 708 35.32 -35.41 -56.35
N SER A 709 36.52 -35.84 -55.94
CA SER A 709 36.96 -37.23 -56.01
C SER A 709 37.65 -37.61 -54.70
N PRO A 710 37.73 -38.92 -54.36
CA PRO A 710 38.53 -39.36 -53.22
C PRO A 710 40.02 -38.97 -53.31
N ALA A 711 40.56 -38.84 -54.53
CA ALA A 711 41.97 -38.52 -54.75
C ALA A 711 42.30 -37.03 -54.59
N THR A 712 41.39 -36.16 -55.01
CA THR A 712 41.64 -34.71 -55.07
C THR A 712 40.85 -33.89 -54.05
N GLY A 713 39.88 -34.49 -53.36
CA GLY A 713 38.96 -33.74 -52.51
C GLY A 713 38.00 -32.86 -53.33
N ALA A 714 37.30 -31.94 -52.65
CA ALA A 714 36.36 -31.03 -53.30
C ALA A 714 37.09 -29.81 -53.84
N GLN A 715 36.98 -29.56 -55.15
CA GLN A 715 37.67 -28.51 -55.88
C GLN A 715 36.69 -27.60 -56.60
N ALA A 716 36.76 -26.30 -56.33
CA ALA A 716 35.94 -25.28 -56.97
C ALA A 716 36.45 -24.92 -58.37
N MET A 717 35.57 -25.02 -59.36
CA MET A 717 35.80 -24.57 -60.74
C MET A 717 35.00 -23.29 -61.01
N THR A 718 35.67 -22.14 -60.90
CA THR A 718 35.07 -20.80 -61.04
C THR A 718 35.34 -20.14 -62.39
N SER A 719 36.21 -20.71 -63.21
CA SER A 719 36.55 -20.20 -64.55
C SER A 719 35.80 -20.98 -65.64
N THR A 720 34.82 -20.34 -66.27
CA THR A 720 34.07 -20.93 -67.40
C THR A 720 34.97 -21.38 -68.54
N PRO A 721 35.97 -20.58 -69.02
CA PRO A 721 36.85 -21.02 -70.10
C PRO A 721 37.69 -22.26 -69.77
N ILE A 722 38.17 -22.37 -68.52
CA ILE A 722 38.90 -23.56 -68.06
C ILE A 722 37.97 -24.79 -68.04
N ARG A 723 36.74 -24.62 -67.53
CA ARG A 723 35.74 -25.70 -67.47
C ARG A 723 35.33 -26.17 -68.87
N GLU A 724 35.09 -25.27 -69.81
CA GLU A 724 34.77 -25.61 -71.20
C GLU A 724 35.93 -26.34 -71.88
N ARG A 725 37.17 -25.92 -71.62
CA ARG A 725 38.35 -26.63 -72.13
C ARG A 725 38.47 -28.02 -71.54
N TRP A 726 38.25 -28.18 -70.24
CA TRP A 726 38.23 -29.48 -69.58
C TRP A 726 37.10 -30.38 -70.11
N ALA A 727 35.90 -29.82 -70.35
CA ALA A 727 34.80 -30.52 -71.00
C ALA A 727 35.21 -31.08 -72.36
N ALA A 728 35.90 -30.28 -73.19
CA ALA A 728 36.42 -30.71 -74.49
C ALA A 728 37.48 -31.82 -74.41
N THR A 729 38.05 -32.07 -73.23
CA THR A 729 38.96 -33.21 -72.98
C THR A 729 38.23 -34.48 -72.51
N GLY A 730 36.91 -34.42 -72.28
CA GLY A 730 36.11 -35.53 -71.77
C GLY A 730 35.81 -35.46 -70.26
N PHE A 731 35.91 -34.27 -69.65
CA PHE A 731 35.74 -34.07 -68.19
C PHE A 731 36.61 -35.03 -67.36
N GLU A 732 36.08 -35.60 -66.27
CA GLU A 732 36.80 -36.50 -65.37
C GLU A 732 37.20 -37.82 -66.03
N SER A 733 36.46 -38.24 -67.06
CA SER A 733 36.77 -39.42 -67.87
C SER A 733 37.85 -39.14 -68.92
N GLY A 734 38.25 -37.86 -69.05
CA GLY A 734 39.15 -37.35 -70.06
C GLY A 734 40.63 -37.52 -69.74
N THR A 735 41.46 -36.90 -70.58
CA THR A 735 42.94 -37.00 -70.48
C THR A 735 43.52 -36.30 -69.25
N LEU A 736 42.77 -35.37 -68.63
CA LEU A 736 43.22 -34.60 -67.47
C LEU A 736 42.80 -35.19 -66.11
N GLY A 737 41.70 -35.96 -66.05
CA GLY A 737 41.12 -36.44 -64.79
C GLY A 737 40.40 -35.34 -64.02
N TYR A 738 40.23 -35.53 -62.71
CA TYR A 738 39.55 -34.57 -61.83
C TYR A 738 40.38 -33.29 -61.62
N PRO A 739 39.74 -32.14 -61.34
CA PRO A 739 40.44 -30.98 -60.81
C PRO A 739 41.15 -31.34 -59.49
N ALA A 740 42.39 -30.87 -59.34
CA ALA A 740 43.28 -31.10 -58.21
C ALA A 740 43.60 -29.82 -57.40
N SER A 741 43.16 -28.66 -57.88
CA SER A 741 43.21 -27.39 -57.16
C SER A 741 41.97 -26.55 -57.44
N PHE A 742 41.77 -25.48 -56.67
CA PHE A 742 40.87 -24.40 -57.09
C PHE A 742 41.46 -23.66 -58.30
N ALA A 743 40.60 -23.01 -59.07
CA ALA A 743 41.05 -22.10 -60.11
C ALA A 743 41.65 -20.84 -59.46
N LEU A 744 42.95 -20.60 -59.69
CA LEU A 744 43.59 -19.35 -59.29
C LEU A 744 43.45 -18.35 -60.43
N CYS A 745 42.65 -17.31 -60.21
CA CYS A 745 42.42 -16.22 -61.15
C CYS A 745 43.01 -14.91 -60.61
N GLY A 746 43.29 -13.96 -61.52
CA GLY A 746 43.99 -12.72 -61.18
C GLY A 746 45.49 -12.76 -61.51
N LEU A 747 45.91 -13.77 -62.29
CA LEU A 747 47.24 -13.82 -62.87
C LEU A 747 47.44 -12.69 -63.90
N ARG A 748 48.69 -12.50 -64.35
CA ARG A 748 49.09 -11.47 -65.32
C ARG A 748 48.06 -11.33 -66.46
N ASN A 749 47.67 -10.10 -66.80
CA ASN A 749 46.69 -9.80 -67.85
C ASN A 749 45.31 -10.47 -67.66
N GLY A 750 44.89 -10.71 -66.41
CA GLY A 750 43.58 -11.25 -66.08
C GLY A 750 43.44 -12.75 -66.30
N GLY A 751 44.56 -13.48 -66.36
CA GLY A 751 44.53 -14.92 -66.58
C GLY A 751 44.15 -15.74 -65.33
N CYS A 752 43.92 -17.02 -65.59
CA CYS A 752 43.59 -18.03 -64.60
C CYS A 752 44.36 -19.32 -64.89
N PHE A 753 44.57 -20.14 -63.86
CA PHE A 753 44.96 -21.52 -64.05
C PHE A 753 44.29 -22.46 -63.05
N GLN A 754 44.24 -23.73 -63.42
CA GLN A 754 43.77 -24.79 -62.54
C GLN A 754 44.55 -26.07 -62.77
N ASN A 755 44.93 -26.75 -61.70
CA ASN A 755 45.54 -28.07 -61.75
C ASN A 755 44.46 -29.16 -61.79
N PHE A 756 44.77 -30.22 -62.50
CA PHE A 756 44.05 -31.48 -62.63
C PHE A 756 45.01 -32.63 -62.30
N GLU A 757 44.48 -33.82 -62.06
CA GLU A 757 45.27 -35.00 -61.68
C GLU A 757 46.45 -35.27 -62.64
N LYS A 758 46.28 -34.99 -63.94
CA LYS A 758 47.25 -35.33 -64.99
C LYS A 758 47.79 -34.12 -65.76
N GLY A 759 47.56 -32.90 -65.26
CA GLY A 759 48.10 -31.67 -65.86
C GLY A 759 47.37 -30.40 -65.43
N SER A 760 47.62 -29.30 -66.11
CA SER A 760 47.01 -28.00 -65.77
C SER A 760 46.35 -27.39 -67.00
N ILE A 761 45.35 -26.53 -66.79
CA ILE A 761 44.81 -25.66 -67.84
C ILE A 761 45.16 -24.22 -67.47
N MET A 762 45.79 -23.51 -68.42
CA MET A 762 46.09 -22.09 -68.36
C MET A 762 45.12 -21.33 -69.27
N TRP A 763 44.62 -20.19 -68.83
CA TRP A 763 43.76 -19.32 -69.64
C TRP A 763 44.12 -17.85 -69.45
N SER A 764 44.05 -17.08 -70.53
CA SER A 764 43.97 -15.62 -70.49
C SER A 764 43.02 -15.13 -71.59
N PRO A 765 42.48 -13.90 -71.49
CA PRO A 765 41.62 -13.35 -72.54
C PRO A 765 42.26 -13.36 -73.94
N ALA A 766 43.59 -13.19 -74.02
CA ALA A 766 44.32 -13.15 -75.29
C ALA A 766 44.78 -14.53 -75.78
N SER A 767 44.99 -15.49 -74.89
CA SER A 767 45.50 -16.82 -75.28
C SER A 767 44.41 -17.85 -75.52
N GLY A 768 43.25 -17.73 -74.87
CA GLY A 768 42.33 -18.85 -74.73
C GLY A 768 42.85 -19.91 -73.74
N ALA A 769 42.08 -21.00 -73.55
CA ALA A 769 42.35 -22.02 -72.53
C ALA A 769 43.13 -23.19 -73.14
N HIS A 770 44.34 -23.42 -72.65
CA HIS A 770 45.26 -24.42 -73.18
C HIS A 770 45.82 -25.34 -72.09
N LEU A 771 46.03 -26.61 -72.48
CA LEU A 771 46.59 -27.62 -71.59
C LEU A 771 48.09 -27.42 -71.43
N MET A 772 48.57 -27.57 -70.21
CA MET A 772 49.96 -27.67 -69.85
C MET A 772 50.20 -29.06 -69.24
N VAL A 773 50.95 -29.91 -69.95
CA VAL A 773 51.20 -31.29 -69.53
C VAL A 773 52.44 -31.33 -68.64
N PRO A 774 52.43 -32.05 -67.50
CA PRO A 774 53.60 -32.20 -66.66
C PRO A 774 54.74 -32.86 -67.43
N GLY A 775 55.91 -32.23 -67.41
CA GLY A 775 57.07 -32.75 -68.12
C GLY A 775 58.11 -31.67 -68.45
N PRO A 776 59.10 -31.99 -69.30
CA PRO A 776 60.24 -31.12 -69.56
C PRO A 776 59.87 -29.73 -70.12
N ILE A 777 58.79 -29.63 -70.91
CA ILE A 777 58.31 -28.34 -71.43
C ILE A 777 57.76 -27.47 -70.29
N GLN A 778 56.89 -28.02 -69.43
CA GLN A 778 56.37 -27.31 -68.25
C GLN A 778 57.50 -26.90 -67.30
N GLN A 779 58.46 -27.79 -67.03
CA GLN A 779 59.62 -27.49 -66.17
C GLN A 779 60.49 -26.38 -66.76
N SER A 780 60.72 -26.40 -68.08
CA SER A 780 61.43 -25.33 -68.78
C SER A 780 60.67 -24.00 -68.71
N TRP A 781 59.35 -24.02 -68.84
CA TRP A 781 58.51 -22.83 -68.71
C TRP A 781 58.48 -22.29 -67.26
N ALA A 782 58.40 -23.19 -66.28
CA ALA A 782 58.50 -22.88 -64.86
C ALA A 782 59.82 -22.18 -64.52
N GLY A 783 60.94 -22.67 -65.07
CA GLY A 783 62.26 -22.06 -64.92
C GLY A 783 62.39 -20.66 -65.53
N GLN A 784 61.44 -20.24 -66.36
CA GLN A 784 61.33 -18.87 -66.90
C GLN A 784 60.35 -17.98 -66.13
N GLY A 785 59.78 -18.45 -65.02
CA GLY A 785 58.79 -17.71 -64.24
C GLY A 785 57.36 -17.87 -64.76
N PHE A 786 57.02 -18.99 -65.42
CA PHE A 786 55.68 -19.31 -65.90
C PHE A 786 55.05 -18.18 -66.75
N GLU A 787 53.78 -17.84 -66.52
CA GLU A 787 53.03 -16.81 -67.24
C GLU A 787 53.51 -15.38 -66.92
N ALA A 788 54.21 -15.20 -65.79
CA ALA A 788 54.87 -13.95 -65.46
C ALA A 788 56.14 -13.73 -66.29
N GLY A 789 56.74 -14.81 -66.83
CA GLY A 789 57.95 -14.80 -67.64
C GLY A 789 57.79 -14.22 -69.05
N ALA A 790 58.91 -14.21 -69.79
CA ALA A 790 58.96 -13.69 -71.16
C ALA A 790 58.08 -14.48 -72.15
N LEU A 791 57.89 -15.78 -71.92
CA LEU A 791 57.02 -16.63 -72.74
C LEU A 791 55.52 -16.34 -72.52
N ALA A 792 55.13 -15.83 -71.35
CA ALA A 792 53.73 -15.61 -70.96
C ALA A 792 52.85 -16.87 -71.11
N TYR A 793 51.59 -16.74 -71.55
CA TYR A 793 50.62 -17.86 -71.57
C TYR A 793 50.81 -18.80 -72.77
N PRO A 794 50.50 -20.10 -72.63
CA PRO A 794 50.41 -21.00 -73.78
C PRO A 794 49.26 -20.62 -74.72
N ILE A 795 49.51 -20.68 -76.04
CA ILE A 795 48.53 -20.41 -77.12
C ILE A 795 48.24 -21.66 -77.97
N SER A 796 48.84 -22.79 -77.63
CA SER A 796 48.56 -24.09 -78.23
C SER A 796 48.56 -25.18 -77.16
N SER A 797 47.97 -26.33 -77.46
CA SER A 797 48.28 -27.54 -76.68
C SER A 797 49.67 -28.05 -77.06
N GLN A 798 50.28 -28.84 -76.18
CA GLN A 798 51.53 -29.54 -76.48
C GLN A 798 51.29 -30.59 -77.57
N THR A 799 52.07 -30.52 -78.65
CA THR A 799 52.07 -31.52 -79.73
C THR A 799 53.29 -32.40 -79.58
N CYS A 800 53.10 -33.71 -79.53
CA CYS A 800 54.21 -34.68 -79.48
C CYS A 800 54.17 -35.63 -80.68
N THR A 801 55.33 -36.15 -81.02
CA THR A 801 55.51 -37.34 -81.85
C THR A 801 54.82 -38.56 -81.21
N ALA A 802 54.47 -39.56 -82.01
CA ALA A 802 53.69 -40.72 -81.55
C ALA A 802 54.42 -41.53 -80.46
N ASP A 803 55.75 -41.60 -80.51
CA ASP A 803 56.61 -42.23 -79.51
C ASP A 803 56.92 -41.31 -78.31
N LYS A 804 56.41 -40.07 -78.33
CA LYS A 804 56.61 -39.02 -77.32
C LYS A 804 58.08 -38.65 -77.08
N THR A 805 58.98 -38.90 -78.04
CA THR A 805 60.42 -38.56 -77.91
C THR A 805 60.73 -37.12 -78.33
N SER A 806 59.78 -36.44 -78.98
CA SER A 806 59.85 -35.03 -79.36
C SER A 806 58.49 -34.36 -79.14
N CYS A 807 58.48 -33.20 -78.47
CA CYS A 807 57.29 -32.41 -78.18
C CYS A 807 57.54 -30.91 -78.39
N SER A 808 56.49 -30.14 -78.71
CA SER A 808 56.56 -28.68 -78.80
C SER A 808 55.27 -28.01 -78.34
N GLN A 809 55.39 -26.81 -77.78
CA GLN A 809 54.25 -25.98 -77.41
C GLN A 809 54.54 -24.49 -77.68
N ASN A 810 53.53 -23.79 -78.19
CA ASN A 810 53.61 -22.37 -78.47
C ASN A 810 53.04 -21.55 -77.30
N PHE A 811 53.67 -20.42 -77.05
CA PHE A 811 53.35 -19.43 -76.04
C PHE A 811 53.24 -18.05 -76.69
N GLN A 812 52.64 -17.08 -76.01
CA GLN A 812 52.46 -15.73 -76.54
C GLN A 812 53.80 -15.06 -76.92
N GLY A 813 54.84 -15.27 -76.12
CA GLY A 813 56.17 -14.71 -76.34
C GLY A 813 57.18 -15.66 -76.97
N GLY A 814 56.75 -16.79 -77.55
CA GLY A 814 57.67 -17.75 -78.17
C GLY A 814 57.18 -19.19 -78.23
N SER A 815 58.12 -20.14 -78.28
CA SER A 815 57.84 -21.57 -78.24
C SER A 815 58.87 -22.32 -77.41
N ILE A 816 58.46 -23.46 -76.85
CA ILE A 816 59.37 -24.44 -76.26
C ILE A 816 59.28 -25.72 -77.08
N SER A 817 60.42 -26.25 -77.48
CA SER A 817 60.55 -27.59 -78.07
C SER A 817 61.42 -28.45 -77.15
N TRP A 818 61.10 -29.73 -77.04
CA TRP A 818 61.85 -30.70 -76.25
C TRP A 818 62.07 -31.97 -77.05
N THR A 819 63.27 -32.55 -76.95
CA THR A 819 63.60 -33.87 -77.48
C THR A 819 64.32 -34.70 -76.43
N ALA A 820 64.14 -36.01 -76.44
CA ALA A 820 64.75 -36.93 -75.48
C ALA A 820 66.30 -36.86 -75.46
N SER A 821 66.93 -36.58 -76.60
CA SER A 821 68.39 -36.46 -76.74
C SER A 821 68.93 -35.04 -76.52
N GLY A 822 68.10 -34.01 -76.74
CA GLY A 822 68.55 -32.62 -76.82
C GLY A 822 68.04 -31.69 -75.72
N GLY A 823 67.20 -32.17 -74.80
CA GLY A 823 66.61 -31.35 -73.74
C GLY A 823 65.61 -30.31 -74.27
N ALA A 824 65.22 -29.38 -73.39
CA ALA A 824 64.27 -28.31 -73.73
C ALA A 824 64.99 -27.10 -74.33
N LYS A 825 64.46 -26.56 -75.43
CA LYS A 825 64.96 -25.38 -76.12
C LYS A 825 63.86 -24.33 -76.22
N ILE A 826 64.19 -23.12 -75.77
CA ILE A 826 63.29 -21.96 -75.78
C ILE A 826 63.63 -21.07 -76.97
N ARG A 827 62.61 -20.65 -77.72
CA ARG A 827 62.72 -19.64 -78.77
C ARG A 827 61.75 -18.51 -78.49
N LEU A 828 62.26 -17.35 -78.10
CA LEU A 828 61.47 -16.15 -77.88
C LEU A 828 61.15 -15.45 -79.22
N THR A 829 60.02 -14.77 -79.31
CA THR A 829 59.57 -13.98 -80.47
C THR A 829 59.67 -12.49 -80.22
#